data_AF-A0A060SGS0-F1
#
_entry.id   AF-A0A060SGS0-F1
#
_cell.length_a   1.000
_cell.length_b   1.000
_cell.length_c   1.000
_cell.angle_alpha   90.00
_cell.angle_beta   90.00
_cell.angle_gamma   90.00
#
_symmetry.space_group_name_H-M   'P 1'
#
loop_
_entity.id
_entity.type
_entity.pdbx_description
1 polymer ?
#
loop_
_entity_poly.entity_id
_entity_poly.type
_entity_poly.pdbx_seq_one_letter_code
_entity_poly.pdbx_strand_id
1 'polypeptide(L)'
;MGASHTPLLLPRSWLVTTPLFVCWSMTDTLMSDNENDASVLGKRARIGHDGEDHEDQQVKTEEVEGRHDQAMDEDSDDDVGPMPMPAGAEGHVAKKKRKVLPHEKLYLDHLPSADRYYKSFMHRDVVNFCVMTRTEFLVTTSVDGIVKLWKKQEQGIEFVKLYRAHLAPVVAVSASADGQLFASVAEDGTAKVFDVVNFDMINMLKLGYTPSACCWVHKRGQALGVLAISERGTGIIRLYDGRGNEQPLETLDKLHRFPVHVMTYSDRYDCVVSADEGGFVEYWQPSEPFELPKNVHGLWSYKSETDLYEFKKSKSTPTCITLSPDSSHFVTFSLPDRQIRIFNFLTGKMTRRYDESLAAIQEMQQAGTAIYRVEDMEFGRRLAVERELELPGPDDRVPGMWINAVWDESGSFVIYPTLLGIKVVNTVTNRVVRLLGKDETVRFMHLTLYQGAPAKKGRTTAAAAASANPLLAEKSVRDPTLVSTGYKRQRFYLFTCSEPEDDKSGDRDIFNERPTRDEQTLASATPAIKGGPSPVANAATIHTTLGDIHLRLFPQQAPKAVENFVGHARSGYFEGVIFHRVIPKFMIQTGDPLGDGTGGESIWGHEFEDEFSDDLKHDRPYTVSMANAGPNTNGSQFFITTTATPWLDKKHTIFGRVLSGLEVVHAIENVKTDKMDKPYEDIKIINIDVE
;
A
#
# COMPACT_ATOMS: atom_id res chain seq x y z
N MET A 1 9.75 59.64 -19.28
CA MET A 1 9.82 61.13 -19.34
C MET A 1 8.49 61.64 -19.88
N GLY A 2 8.06 62.84 -19.48
CA GLY A 2 6.70 63.35 -19.67
C GLY A 2 6.13 63.76 -18.31
N ALA A 3 5.62 64.98 -18.19
CA ALA A 3 5.41 65.63 -16.89
C ALA A 3 4.01 66.28 -16.76
N SER A 4 3.54 66.38 -15.52
CA SER A 4 2.45 67.25 -15.08
C SER A 4 2.62 67.57 -13.57
N HIS A 5 1.88 68.55 -13.05
CA HIS A 5 2.29 69.33 -11.86
C HIS A 5 1.62 68.96 -10.52
N THR A 6 2.32 69.40 -9.46
CA THR A 6 1.93 69.67 -8.05
C THR A 6 0.66 70.54 -7.87
N PRO A 7 0.01 70.67 -6.67
CA PRO A 7 0.64 70.84 -5.34
C PRO A 7 -0.09 70.24 -4.09
N LEU A 8 0.43 70.55 -2.90
CA LEU A 8 -0.15 70.24 -1.57
C LEU A 8 -1.18 71.30 -1.09
N LEU A 9 -2.13 70.92 -0.20
CA LEU A 9 -2.25 71.45 1.19
C LEU A 9 -3.50 70.95 1.96
N LEU A 10 -3.56 71.26 3.26
CA LEU A 10 -4.55 70.83 4.29
C LEU A 10 -5.83 71.70 4.35
N PRO A 11 -6.89 71.21 5.02
CA PRO A 11 -7.30 71.71 6.36
C PRO A 11 -7.46 70.57 7.40
N ARG A 12 -7.24 70.71 8.72
CA ARG A 12 -7.84 71.60 9.76
C ARG A 12 -9.35 71.37 10.03
N SER A 13 -9.90 71.37 11.26
CA SER A 13 -9.42 71.06 12.64
C SER A 13 -10.47 71.45 13.70
N TRP A 14 -10.88 70.53 14.60
CA TRP A 14 -11.44 70.77 15.96
C TRP A 14 -11.19 69.45 16.76
N LEU A 15 -10.58 69.39 17.96
CA LEU A 15 -10.96 69.94 19.29
C LEU A 15 -12.34 69.41 19.74
N VAL A 16 -12.55 68.81 20.93
CA VAL A 16 -11.74 68.58 22.16
C VAL A 16 -12.41 67.37 22.91
N THR A 17 -11.86 66.57 23.86
CA THR A 17 -10.88 66.76 24.96
C THR A 17 -10.12 65.45 25.32
N THR A 18 -9.26 65.51 26.34
CA THR A 18 -8.58 64.42 27.08
C THR A 18 -9.15 64.37 28.54
N PRO A 19 -8.57 63.82 29.66
CA PRO A 19 -7.21 63.26 29.90
C PRO A 19 -6.96 62.11 30.93
N LEU A 20 -5.81 61.39 30.76
CA LEU A 20 -4.82 60.88 31.77
C LEU A 20 -5.28 59.84 32.85
N PHE A 21 -4.44 59.13 33.64
CA PHE A 21 -2.97 58.87 33.78
C PHE A 21 -2.83 57.34 34.09
N VAL A 22 -1.89 56.55 33.54
CA VAL A 22 -0.46 56.30 33.92
C VAL A 22 -0.21 55.64 35.31
N CYS A 23 0.26 54.38 35.25
CA CYS A 23 1.31 53.68 36.04
C CYS A 23 1.49 53.93 37.56
N TRP A 24 1.64 52.84 38.34
CA TRP A 24 2.81 52.65 39.24
C TRP A 24 3.05 51.20 39.68
N SER A 25 4.20 50.94 40.30
CA SER A 25 4.65 49.63 40.83
C SER A 25 5.50 49.80 42.10
N MET A 26 5.22 49.04 43.16
CA MET A 26 6.03 48.73 44.38
C MET A 26 5.11 47.84 45.26
N THR A 27 5.46 46.67 45.82
CA THR A 27 6.50 46.31 46.81
C THR A 27 6.36 46.97 48.19
N ASP A 28 5.61 46.33 49.09
CA ASP A 28 6.08 45.85 50.41
C ASP A 28 4.97 44.96 51.05
N THR A 29 5.20 43.85 51.76
CA THR A 29 6.07 43.50 52.92
C THR A 29 5.44 43.86 54.27
N LEU A 30 5.03 42.83 55.03
CA LEU A 30 4.88 42.70 56.52
C LEU A 30 4.12 41.37 56.79
N MET A 31 4.69 40.40 57.52
CA MET A 31 4.47 40.15 58.96
C MET A 31 2.98 40.02 59.35
N SER A 32 2.42 38.82 59.58
CA SER A 32 2.69 37.76 60.57
C SER A 32 1.98 37.95 61.92
N ASP A 33 1.14 36.99 62.33
CA ASP A 33 1.06 36.50 63.71
C ASP A 33 0.28 35.17 63.83
N ASN A 34 0.45 34.49 64.97
CA ASN A 34 -0.22 33.22 65.34
C ASN A 34 -1.64 33.49 65.92
N GLU A 35 -2.58 32.54 66.04
CA GLU A 35 -2.56 31.43 67.00
C GLU A 35 -3.68 30.38 66.81
N ASN A 36 -3.41 29.18 67.32
CA ASN A 36 -4.30 28.22 68.03
C ASN A 36 -5.81 28.17 67.68
N ASP A 37 -6.28 26.97 67.32
CA ASP A 37 -6.81 26.07 68.37
C ASP A 37 -6.62 24.59 67.98
N ALA A 38 -6.83 23.68 68.93
CA ALA A 38 -6.51 22.25 68.81
C ALA A 38 -7.54 21.35 69.55
N SER A 39 -7.19 20.07 69.71
CA SER A 39 -7.89 19.04 70.52
C SER A 39 -9.15 18.39 69.90
N VAL A 40 -9.63 17.23 70.38
CA VAL A 40 -9.02 15.88 70.51
C VAL A 40 -10.12 14.90 71.01
N LEU A 41 -10.08 13.62 70.57
CA LEU A 41 -10.54 12.37 71.23
C LEU A 41 -10.73 11.29 70.13
N GLY A 42 -10.44 9.98 70.27
CA GLY A 42 -10.03 9.16 71.43
C GLY A 42 -11.10 8.10 71.79
N LYS A 43 -10.82 6.85 72.20
CA LYS A 43 -9.55 6.10 72.41
C LYS A 43 -9.86 4.60 72.70
N ARG A 44 -8.83 3.73 72.83
CA ARG A 44 -8.81 2.28 73.26
C ARG A 44 -9.20 1.24 72.18
N ALA A 45 -8.50 0.13 71.89
CA ALA A 45 -7.27 -0.55 72.36
C ALA A 45 -7.29 -1.45 73.63
N ARG A 46 -6.72 -2.68 73.52
CA ARG A 46 -5.95 -3.49 74.52
C ARG A 46 -5.31 -4.74 73.85
N ILE A 47 -3.97 -4.92 73.88
CA ILE A 47 -3.14 -5.91 74.64
C ILE A 47 -3.08 -7.34 74.03
N GLY A 48 -1.91 -8.01 73.88
CA GLY A 48 -0.49 -7.60 74.08
C GLY A 48 0.51 -8.79 74.20
N HIS A 49 1.83 -8.49 74.26
CA HIS A 49 3.01 -9.39 74.49
C HIS A 49 3.29 -10.51 73.43
N ASP A 50 4.52 -10.97 73.12
CA ASP A 50 5.94 -10.63 73.45
C ASP A 50 6.84 -11.04 72.24
N GLY A 51 8.11 -10.64 72.08
CA GLY A 51 9.04 -9.78 72.86
C GLY A 51 10.48 -9.81 72.26
N GLU A 52 11.38 -8.93 72.75
CA GLU A 52 12.84 -8.84 72.47
C GLU A 52 13.28 -8.50 71.01
N ASP A 53 14.33 -7.71 70.73
CA ASP A 53 15.42 -7.19 71.58
C ASP A 53 15.87 -5.74 71.17
N HIS A 54 16.79 -5.11 71.93
CA HIS A 54 17.03 -3.65 71.95
C HIS A 54 18.06 -3.03 70.96
N GLU A 55 17.84 -1.76 70.57
CA GLU A 55 18.85 -0.83 70.01
C GLU A 55 19.60 -0.05 71.12
N ASP A 56 20.83 0.44 70.84
CA ASP A 56 21.30 1.75 71.34
C ASP A 56 22.53 2.31 70.59
N GLN A 57 22.38 3.38 69.79
CA GLN A 57 23.38 4.47 69.60
C GLN A 57 22.87 5.62 68.70
N GLN A 58 23.52 6.80 68.79
CA GLN A 58 23.02 8.08 68.27
C GLN A 58 24.16 9.03 67.83
N VAL A 59 23.83 10.06 67.02
CA VAL A 59 24.55 11.35 66.79
C VAL A 59 25.35 11.53 65.46
N LYS A 60 24.64 12.09 64.46
CA LYS A 60 24.96 13.24 63.56
C LYS A 60 26.20 13.30 62.62
N THR A 61 25.93 13.91 61.44
CA THR A 61 26.81 14.70 60.50
C THR A 61 27.93 13.90 59.78
N GLU A 62 28.29 14.15 58.51
CA GLU A 62 28.37 15.41 57.72
C GLU A 62 27.85 15.28 56.25
N GLU A 63 28.05 16.32 55.42
CA GLU A 63 27.84 16.36 53.96
C GLU A 63 29.19 16.42 53.17
N VAL A 64 29.10 16.48 51.84
CA VAL A 64 30.11 16.95 50.85
C VAL A 64 31.04 15.90 50.17
N GLU A 65 30.69 15.62 48.90
CA GLU A 65 31.52 15.32 47.70
C GLU A 65 32.67 14.28 47.72
N GLY A 66 32.64 13.34 46.75
CA GLY A 66 33.84 12.54 46.42
C GLY A 66 33.69 11.46 45.34
N ARG A 67 33.92 11.85 44.07
CA ARG A 67 34.25 11.00 42.89
C ARG A 67 33.23 10.01 42.29
N HIS A 68 33.24 10.05 40.95
CA HIS A 68 32.95 8.96 40.00
C HIS A 68 33.39 7.57 40.45
N ASP A 69 32.62 6.57 39.99
CA ASP A 69 33.19 5.38 39.34
C ASP A 69 32.54 5.18 37.95
N GLN A 70 33.22 4.47 37.05
CA GLN A 70 32.75 4.19 35.69
C GLN A 70 32.32 2.73 35.56
N ALA A 71 31.11 2.49 35.05
CA ALA A 71 30.70 1.18 34.53
C ALA A 71 30.61 1.28 33.00
N MET A 72 31.51 0.59 32.29
CA MET A 72 31.40 0.35 30.85
C MET A 72 30.60 -0.93 30.65
N ASP A 73 29.37 -0.83 30.14
CA ASP A 73 28.65 -1.98 29.59
C ASP A 73 29.02 -2.14 28.10
N GLU A 74 29.81 -3.16 27.77
CA GLU A 74 30.18 -3.52 26.40
C GLU A 74 29.02 -4.25 25.69
N ASP A 75 28.03 -3.51 25.19
CA ASP A 75 26.88 -4.08 24.47
C ASP A 75 27.26 -4.49 23.04
N SER A 76 27.82 -5.70 22.90
CA SER A 76 28.30 -6.31 21.66
C SER A 76 27.62 -7.65 21.39
N ASP A 77 26.44 -7.63 20.75
CA ASP A 77 25.75 -8.81 20.20
C ASP A 77 25.14 -8.44 18.83
N ASP A 78 25.63 -9.03 17.73
CA ASP A 78 24.96 -9.02 16.42
C ASP A 78 23.71 -9.94 16.48
N ASP A 79 22.63 -9.47 17.13
CA ASP A 79 21.36 -10.19 17.38
C ASP A 79 20.56 -10.44 16.09
N VAL A 80 21.07 -11.34 15.23
CA VAL A 80 20.41 -11.82 14.02
C VAL A 80 19.14 -12.61 14.38
N GLY A 81 18.06 -12.33 13.64
CA GLY A 81 16.73 -12.93 13.85
C GLY A 81 16.72 -14.48 13.81
N PRO A 82 15.66 -15.09 14.38
CA PRO A 82 15.76 -16.41 14.98
C PRO A 82 15.95 -17.57 13.99
N MET A 83 17.15 -18.16 14.00
CA MET A 83 17.33 -19.54 13.55
C MET A 83 16.70 -20.53 14.55
N PRO A 84 16.19 -21.69 14.11
CA PRO A 84 15.77 -22.77 15.00
C PRO A 84 17.02 -23.46 15.58
N MET A 85 17.04 -23.71 16.90
CA MET A 85 18.16 -24.47 17.49
C MET A 85 18.13 -25.94 17.05
N PRO A 86 19.30 -26.58 16.82
CA PRO A 86 19.37 -28.02 16.59
C PRO A 86 18.84 -28.81 17.80
N ALA A 87 18.13 -29.90 17.54
CA ALA A 87 17.62 -30.78 18.59
C ALA A 87 18.75 -31.63 19.18
N GLY A 88 19.30 -31.25 20.34
CA GLY A 88 20.25 -32.09 21.09
C GLY A 88 21.31 -31.36 21.91
N ALA A 89 20.95 -30.39 22.74
CA ALA A 89 21.87 -29.75 23.68
C ALA A 89 21.18 -29.35 25.01
N GLU A 90 21.17 -30.24 25.99
CA GLU A 90 20.70 -29.92 27.34
C GLU A 90 21.77 -29.14 28.13
N GLY A 91 21.73 -27.82 28.02
CA GLY A 91 22.58 -26.89 28.78
C GLY A 91 21.74 -25.83 29.50
N HIS A 92 22.06 -25.56 30.77
CA HIS A 92 21.35 -24.58 31.59
C HIS A 92 21.63 -23.12 31.18
N VAL A 93 21.00 -22.66 30.10
CA VAL A 93 20.96 -21.22 29.77
C VAL A 93 19.88 -20.55 30.63
N ALA A 94 20.29 -19.57 31.44
CA ALA A 94 19.36 -18.75 32.21
C ALA A 94 18.43 -17.98 31.27
N LYS A 95 17.12 -18.21 31.38
CA LYS A 95 16.12 -17.57 30.50
C LYS A 95 16.07 -16.06 30.76
N LYS A 96 16.82 -15.27 29.94
CA LYS A 96 16.72 -13.79 29.88
C LYS A 96 15.23 -13.42 29.88
N LYS A 97 14.80 -12.52 30.78
CA LYS A 97 13.38 -12.11 30.89
C LYS A 97 12.92 -11.58 29.51
N ARG A 98 11.96 -12.26 28.89
CA ARG A 98 11.46 -11.92 27.55
C ARG A 98 10.93 -10.49 27.58
N LYS A 99 11.46 -9.61 26.72
CA LYS A 99 10.91 -8.26 26.49
C LYS A 99 9.46 -8.41 26.01
N VAL A 100 8.54 -7.64 26.58
CA VAL A 100 7.11 -7.62 26.27
C VAL A 100 6.70 -6.17 26.09
N LEU A 101 5.95 -5.86 25.03
CA LEU A 101 5.43 -4.53 24.77
C LEU A 101 4.18 -4.30 25.66
N PRO A 102 4.16 -3.29 26.55
CA PRO A 102 2.95 -2.97 27.32
C PRO A 102 1.78 -2.63 26.40
N HIS A 103 0.60 -3.17 26.67
CA HIS A 103 -0.60 -2.99 25.86
C HIS A 103 -0.46 -3.43 24.37
N GLU A 104 0.43 -4.38 24.05
CA GLU A 104 0.65 -4.92 22.69
C GLU A 104 -0.64 -5.17 21.88
N LYS A 105 -1.68 -5.71 22.53
CA LYS A 105 -2.98 -5.95 21.88
C LYS A 105 -3.63 -4.65 21.37
N LEU A 106 -3.63 -3.55 22.14
CA LEU A 106 -4.25 -2.28 21.74
C LEU A 106 -3.62 -1.71 20.46
N TYR A 107 -2.30 -1.85 20.31
CA TYR A 107 -1.62 -1.41 19.09
C TYR A 107 -1.92 -2.33 17.89
N LEU A 108 -2.05 -3.64 18.11
CA LEU A 108 -2.49 -4.60 17.08
C LEU A 108 -3.95 -4.41 16.68
N ASP A 109 -4.82 -4.02 17.61
CA ASP A 109 -6.22 -3.67 17.36
C ASP A 109 -6.33 -2.34 16.55
N HIS A 110 -5.26 -1.53 16.50
CA HIS A 110 -5.12 -0.35 15.64
C HIS A 110 -4.38 -0.63 14.31
N LEU A 111 -4.13 -1.89 13.95
CA LEU A 111 -3.46 -2.27 12.69
C LEU A 111 -4.38 -3.17 11.83
N PRO A 112 -4.25 -3.15 10.49
CA PRO A 112 -4.99 -4.06 9.61
C PRO A 112 -4.77 -5.52 9.97
N SER A 113 -5.82 -6.32 9.90
CA SER A 113 -5.84 -7.72 10.33
C SER A 113 -6.24 -8.71 9.25
N ALA A 114 -6.78 -8.25 8.11
CA ALA A 114 -7.16 -9.10 7.00
C ALA A 114 -5.94 -9.74 6.31
N ASP A 115 -6.02 -11.03 6.01
CA ASP A 115 -5.00 -11.80 5.31
C ASP A 115 -4.96 -11.47 3.81
N ARG A 116 -6.09 -11.01 3.24
CA ARG A 116 -6.24 -10.58 1.84
C ARG A 116 -6.50 -9.07 1.76
N TYR A 117 -6.34 -8.47 0.57
CA TYR A 117 -6.75 -7.07 0.41
C TYR A 117 -8.29 -6.97 0.39
N TYR A 118 -8.80 -5.94 1.03
CA TYR A 118 -10.23 -5.65 1.08
C TYR A 118 -10.72 -5.13 -0.28
N LYS A 119 -10.07 -4.08 -0.82
CA LYS A 119 -10.37 -3.50 -2.14
C LYS A 119 -9.13 -3.03 -2.89
N SER A 120 -9.17 -3.06 -4.22
CA SER A 120 -8.17 -2.42 -5.08
C SER A 120 -8.80 -1.35 -5.97
N PHE A 121 -7.99 -0.38 -6.41
CA PHE A 121 -8.41 0.72 -7.27
C PHE A 121 -7.44 0.89 -8.44
N MET A 122 -7.95 1.22 -9.62
CA MET A 122 -7.17 1.37 -10.84
C MET A 122 -6.54 2.76 -11.00
N HIS A 123 -5.36 2.75 -11.61
CA HIS A 123 -4.78 3.81 -12.41
C HIS A 123 -4.76 3.37 -13.89
N ARG A 124 -4.48 4.32 -14.79
CA ARG A 124 -4.19 4.05 -16.20
C ARG A 124 -2.94 3.17 -16.39
N ASP A 125 -1.89 3.47 -15.64
CA ASP A 125 -0.56 2.83 -15.73
C ASP A 125 -0.05 2.45 -14.32
N VAL A 126 1.12 1.80 -14.24
CA VAL A 126 1.70 1.23 -13.01
C VAL A 126 1.82 2.28 -11.91
N VAL A 127 1.30 1.95 -10.72
CA VAL A 127 1.35 2.83 -9.54
C VAL A 127 2.70 2.70 -8.85
N ASN A 128 3.48 3.77 -8.76
CA ASN A 128 4.82 3.72 -8.18
C ASN A 128 4.83 4.12 -6.69
N PHE A 129 4.23 5.26 -6.32
CA PHE A 129 4.17 5.73 -4.94
C PHE A 129 2.73 5.84 -4.40
N CYS A 130 2.59 5.59 -3.10
CA CYS A 130 1.39 5.87 -2.31
C CYS A 130 1.79 6.58 -1.00
N VAL A 131 1.19 7.72 -0.68
CA VAL A 131 1.53 8.52 0.50
C VAL A 131 0.26 8.99 1.19
N MET A 132 0.04 8.53 2.42
CA MET A 132 -0.99 9.09 3.31
C MET A 132 -0.47 10.39 3.94
N THR A 133 -1.24 11.45 3.78
CA THR A 133 -0.94 12.76 4.38
C THR A 133 -1.57 12.90 5.76
N ARG A 134 -1.01 13.79 6.59
CA ARG A 134 -1.56 14.11 7.94
C ARG A 134 -2.92 14.83 7.90
N THR A 135 -3.40 15.17 6.72
CA THR A 135 -4.71 15.79 6.43
C THR A 135 -5.74 14.75 5.95
N GLU A 136 -5.46 13.45 6.11
CA GLU A 136 -6.38 12.31 5.83
C GLU A 136 -6.64 12.07 4.33
N PHE A 137 -5.77 12.62 3.46
CA PHE A 137 -5.76 12.33 2.03
C PHE A 137 -4.64 11.36 1.66
N LEU A 138 -5.01 10.30 0.94
CA LEU A 138 -4.08 9.42 0.23
C LEU A 138 -3.73 10.08 -1.11
N VAL A 139 -2.44 10.27 -1.39
CA VAL A 139 -1.95 10.66 -2.71
C VAL A 139 -1.29 9.45 -3.36
N THR A 140 -1.69 9.10 -4.58
CA THR A 140 -1.08 8.02 -5.37
C THR A 140 -0.55 8.55 -6.69
N THR A 141 0.61 8.05 -7.13
CA THR A 141 1.24 8.48 -8.37
C THR A 141 1.51 7.30 -9.31
N SER A 142 1.59 7.59 -10.59
CA SER A 142 1.72 6.62 -11.67
C SER A 142 2.94 6.93 -12.55
N VAL A 143 3.45 5.89 -13.24
CA VAL A 143 4.57 5.99 -14.17
C VAL A 143 4.25 6.88 -15.39
N ASP A 144 2.97 7.02 -15.76
CA ASP A 144 2.51 7.96 -16.81
C ASP A 144 2.48 9.44 -16.38
N GLY A 145 2.97 9.78 -15.18
CA GLY A 145 3.00 11.15 -14.67
C GLY A 145 1.69 11.61 -14.03
N ILE A 146 0.68 10.75 -13.88
CA ILE A 146 -0.56 11.08 -13.17
C ILE A 146 -0.37 11.05 -11.64
N VAL A 147 -0.93 12.06 -10.97
CA VAL A 147 -1.10 12.16 -9.52
C VAL A 147 -2.61 12.15 -9.22
N LYS A 148 -3.06 11.29 -8.31
CA LYS A 148 -4.45 11.27 -7.83
C LYS A 148 -4.52 11.56 -6.34
N LEU A 149 -5.54 12.31 -5.93
CA LEU A 149 -5.89 12.55 -4.54
C LEU A 149 -7.17 11.79 -4.20
N TRP A 150 -7.11 11.05 -3.10
CA TRP A 150 -8.23 10.27 -2.55
C TRP A 150 -8.43 10.68 -1.09
N LYS A 151 -9.68 10.83 -0.66
CA LYS A 151 -10.00 11.13 0.73
C LYS A 151 -10.24 9.84 1.49
N LYS A 152 -9.65 9.67 2.68
CA LYS A 152 -10.07 8.62 3.60
C LYS A 152 -11.43 8.99 4.20
N GLN A 153 -12.39 8.09 4.10
CA GLN A 153 -13.69 8.21 4.75
C GLN A 153 -13.73 7.30 6.00
N GLU A 154 -14.83 7.28 6.75
CA GLU A 154 -14.97 6.40 7.94
C GLU A 154 -14.78 4.91 7.58
N GLN A 155 -15.19 4.51 6.39
CA GLN A 155 -14.90 3.20 5.78
C GLN A 155 -14.40 3.41 4.35
N GLY A 156 -13.29 2.76 3.96
CA GLY A 156 -12.74 2.86 2.60
C GLY A 156 -12.21 4.26 2.23
N ILE A 157 -12.13 4.55 0.92
CA ILE A 157 -11.65 5.81 0.34
C ILE A 157 -12.59 6.32 -0.77
N GLU A 158 -12.56 7.63 -1.00
CA GLU A 158 -13.28 8.32 -2.09
C GLU A 158 -12.29 9.02 -3.03
N PHE A 159 -12.53 8.95 -4.35
CA PHE A 159 -11.74 9.69 -5.33
C PHE A 159 -12.08 11.18 -5.33
N VAL A 160 -11.09 12.07 -5.21
CA VAL A 160 -11.30 13.53 -5.13
C VAL A 160 -10.93 14.24 -6.42
N LYS A 161 -9.68 14.11 -6.87
CA LYS A 161 -9.14 14.87 -8.02
C LYS A 161 -7.99 14.12 -8.69
N LEU A 162 -7.89 14.27 -10.01
CA LEU A 162 -6.81 13.73 -10.84
C LEU A 162 -6.04 14.87 -11.49
N TYR A 163 -4.71 14.78 -11.41
CA TYR A 163 -3.77 15.65 -12.11
C TYR A 163 -2.96 14.83 -13.11
N ARG A 164 -2.95 15.25 -14.38
CA ARG A 164 -1.85 14.93 -15.30
C ARG A 164 -0.70 15.84 -14.92
N ALA A 165 0.02 15.47 -13.87
CA ALA A 165 1.02 16.31 -13.26
C ALA A 165 2.24 16.44 -14.17
N HIS A 166 2.78 15.33 -14.67
CA HIS A 166 4.03 15.30 -15.43
C HIS A 166 3.83 14.69 -16.82
N LEU A 167 4.82 14.91 -17.71
CA LEU A 167 4.88 14.30 -19.05
C LEU A 167 5.81 13.09 -19.12
N ALA A 168 6.46 12.76 -18.00
CA ALA A 168 7.42 11.68 -17.83
C ALA A 168 7.26 11.08 -16.42
N PRO A 169 7.89 9.92 -16.11
CA PRO A 169 7.70 9.23 -14.85
C PRO A 169 8.08 10.07 -13.62
N VAL A 170 7.20 10.02 -12.61
CA VAL A 170 7.49 10.57 -11.28
C VAL A 170 8.67 9.79 -10.68
N VAL A 171 9.74 10.50 -10.30
CA VAL A 171 10.96 9.91 -9.71
C VAL A 171 10.84 9.81 -8.21
N ALA A 172 10.32 10.86 -7.56
CA ALA A 172 10.13 10.92 -6.13
C ALA A 172 8.94 11.82 -5.76
N VAL A 173 8.43 11.62 -4.54
CA VAL A 173 7.31 12.37 -3.96
C VAL A 173 7.61 12.72 -2.51
N SER A 174 7.07 13.83 -2.01
CA SER A 174 7.19 14.21 -0.61
C SER A 174 5.94 14.93 -0.10
N ALA A 175 5.42 14.49 1.04
CA ALA A 175 4.41 15.22 1.80
C ALA A 175 5.09 16.05 2.90
N SER A 176 4.63 17.28 3.06
CA SER A 176 5.10 18.21 4.10
C SER A 176 4.79 17.72 5.53
N ALA A 177 5.52 18.25 6.51
CA ALA A 177 5.40 17.82 7.91
C ALA A 177 4.02 18.08 8.54
N ASP A 178 3.24 19.03 8.03
CA ASP A 178 1.83 19.26 8.42
C ASP A 178 0.81 18.55 7.51
N GLY A 179 1.24 18.05 6.34
CA GLY A 179 0.39 17.39 5.35
C GLY A 179 -0.45 18.34 4.49
N GLN A 180 -0.21 19.66 4.53
CA GLN A 180 -0.93 20.61 3.68
C GLN A 180 -0.34 20.70 2.27
N LEU A 181 0.99 20.61 2.16
CA LEU A 181 1.71 20.61 0.88
C LEU A 181 2.16 19.20 0.49
N PHE A 182 2.07 18.90 -0.80
CA PHE A 182 2.65 17.71 -1.44
C PHE A 182 3.50 18.15 -2.63
N ALA A 183 4.61 17.47 -2.87
CA ALA A 183 5.49 17.70 -4.02
C ALA A 183 5.67 16.39 -4.81
N SER A 184 5.65 16.49 -6.13
CA SER A 184 6.15 15.44 -7.04
C SER A 184 7.25 16.00 -7.94
N VAL A 185 8.28 15.19 -8.19
CA VAL A 185 9.35 15.48 -9.16
C VAL A 185 9.40 14.38 -10.21
N ALA A 186 9.61 14.73 -11.48
CA ALA A 186 9.63 13.77 -12.59
C ALA A 186 10.83 13.98 -13.51
N GLU A 187 11.09 13.01 -14.39
CA GLU A 187 12.19 13.08 -15.37
C GLU A 187 12.02 14.21 -16.41
N ASP A 188 10.84 14.84 -16.49
CA ASP A 188 10.57 16.02 -17.31
C ASP A 188 11.30 17.31 -16.83
N GLY A 189 12.11 17.20 -15.77
CA GLY A 189 12.89 18.32 -15.23
C GLY A 189 12.03 19.32 -14.44
N THR A 190 10.82 18.93 -14.01
CA THR A 190 9.91 19.78 -13.26
C THR A 190 9.57 19.21 -11.88
N ALA A 191 9.42 20.12 -10.91
CA ALA A 191 8.83 19.84 -9.61
C ALA A 191 7.48 20.55 -9.53
N LYS A 192 6.44 19.85 -9.11
CA LYS A 192 5.09 20.40 -8.96
C LYS A 192 4.63 20.32 -7.51
N VAL A 193 4.12 21.43 -7.03
CA VAL A 193 3.68 21.62 -5.65
C VAL A 193 2.17 21.73 -5.63
N PHE A 194 1.56 20.93 -4.77
CA PHE A 194 0.12 20.80 -4.60
C PHE A 194 -0.27 21.18 -3.18
N ASP A 195 -1.32 21.97 -3.04
CA ASP A 195 -2.08 22.11 -1.81
C ASP A 195 -3.07 20.95 -1.74
N VAL A 196 -2.86 20.07 -0.76
CA VAL A 196 -3.63 18.84 -0.54
C VAL A 196 -5.03 19.13 0.01
N VAL A 197 -5.21 20.26 0.71
CA VAL A 197 -6.46 20.61 1.40
C VAL A 197 -7.40 21.40 0.49
N ASN A 198 -6.85 22.33 -0.30
CA ASN A 198 -7.58 23.07 -1.32
C ASN A 198 -7.69 22.29 -2.65
N PHE A 199 -7.00 21.15 -2.75
CA PHE A 199 -6.90 20.32 -3.95
C PHE A 199 -6.41 21.09 -5.18
N ASP A 200 -5.35 21.91 -5.07
CA ASP A 200 -4.86 22.70 -6.22
C ASP A 200 -3.35 22.64 -6.41
N MET A 201 -2.90 22.68 -7.67
CA MET A 201 -1.48 22.76 -8.03
C MET A 201 -1.04 24.22 -7.91
N ILE A 202 -0.37 24.56 -6.80
CA ILE A 202 -0.02 25.95 -6.45
C ILE A 202 1.26 26.45 -7.12
N ASN A 203 2.18 25.55 -7.52
CA ASN A 203 3.42 25.94 -8.18
C ASN A 203 3.96 24.86 -9.13
N MET A 204 4.74 25.28 -10.12
CA MET A 204 5.46 24.45 -11.08
C MET A 204 6.86 25.02 -11.28
N LEU A 205 7.84 24.44 -10.57
CA LEU A 205 9.25 24.80 -10.70
C LEU A 205 9.87 24.05 -11.88
N LYS A 206 10.49 24.76 -12.82
CA LYS A 206 11.35 24.16 -13.84
C LYS A 206 12.79 24.16 -13.35
N LEU A 207 13.38 22.99 -13.22
CA LEU A 207 14.67 22.82 -12.53
C LEU A 207 15.87 23.02 -13.47
N GLY A 208 15.71 22.72 -14.76
CA GLY A 208 16.79 22.76 -15.76
C GLY A 208 17.74 21.54 -15.72
N TYR A 209 17.51 20.60 -14.79
CA TYR A 209 18.21 19.33 -14.64
C TYR A 209 17.20 18.22 -14.31
N THR A 210 17.59 16.96 -14.49
CA THR A 210 16.76 15.79 -14.11
C THR A 210 16.83 15.58 -12.60
N PRO A 211 15.72 15.64 -11.85
CA PRO A 211 15.72 15.40 -10.41
C PRO A 211 15.85 13.91 -10.08
N SER A 212 16.37 13.60 -8.88
CA SER A 212 16.44 12.22 -8.35
C SER A 212 15.52 12.03 -7.14
N ALA A 213 15.67 12.84 -6.09
CA ALA A 213 14.86 12.80 -4.87
C ALA A 213 14.30 14.19 -4.51
N CYS A 214 13.23 14.22 -3.71
CA CYS A 214 12.71 15.46 -3.13
C CYS A 214 12.28 15.27 -1.67
N CYS A 215 12.38 16.32 -0.85
CA CYS A 215 11.98 16.31 0.55
C CYS A 215 11.57 17.71 1.03
N TRP A 216 10.47 17.83 1.80
CA TRP A 216 10.15 19.06 2.51
C TRP A 216 11.01 19.20 3.76
N VAL A 217 11.76 20.30 3.86
CA VAL A 217 12.79 20.52 4.88
C VAL A 217 12.52 21.76 5.74
N HIS A 218 11.25 21.91 6.15
CA HIS A 218 10.76 23.04 6.96
C HIS A 218 9.94 22.55 8.16
N LYS A 219 9.94 23.33 9.24
CA LYS A 219 9.14 23.03 10.44
C LYS A 219 7.66 23.23 10.20
N ARG A 220 6.83 22.51 10.94
CA ARG A 220 5.36 22.70 10.96
C ARG A 220 5.00 24.14 11.35
N GLY A 221 4.15 24.76 10.55
CA GLY A 221 3.73 26.16 10.75
C GLY A 221 4.75 27.23 10.33
N GLN A 222 5.89 26.83 9.75
CA GLN A 222 6.81 27.77 9.10
C GLN A 222 6.17 28.29 7.81
N ALA A 223 6.13 29.63 7.63
CA ALA A 223 5.44 30.25 6.50
C ALA A 223 6.13 30.01 5.14
N LEU A 224 7.45 29.75 5.16
CA LEU A 224 8.25 29.40 3.99
C LEU A 224 8.35 27.87 3.90
N GLY A 225 7.68 27.27 2.91
CA GLY A 225 7.76 25.84 2.63
C GLY A 225 9.01 25.52 1.82
N VAL A 226 10.11 25.15 2.49
CA VAL A 226 11.37 24.82 1.81
C VAL A 226 11.34 23.38 1.30
N LEU A 227 11.64 23.20 0.02
CA LEU A 227 11.68 21.92 -0.68
C LEU A 227 13.12 21.65 -1.15
N ALA A 228 13.77 20.62 -0.60
CA ALA A 228 15.05 20.11 -1.07
C ALA A 228 14.84 19.18 -2.27
N ILE A 229 15.64 19.33 -3.32
CA ILE A 229 15.61 18.49 -4.52
C ILE A 229 17.04 18.13 -4.93
N SER A 230 17.33 16.85 -5.11
CA SER A 230 18.63 16.37 -5.61
C SER A 230 18.63 16.20 -7.13
N GLU A 231 19.82 16.26 -7.73
CA GLU A 231 20.05 16.07 -9.17
C GLU A 231 20.48 14.63 -9.49
N ARG A 232 19.96 14.05 -10.58
CA ARG A 232 20.34 12.71 -11.05
C ARG A 232 21.76 12.76 -11.63
N GLY A 233 22.65 11.91 -11.11
CA GLY A 233 24.04 11.82 -11.58
C GLY A 233 25.04 12.75 -10.88
N THR A 234 24.60 13.62 -9.95
CA THR A 234 25.50 14.45 -9.12
C THR A 234 25.08 14.41 -7.65
N GLY A 235 26.02 14.62 -6.71
CA GLY A 235 25.71 14.73 -5.28
C GLY A 235 25.08 16.05 -4.85
N ILE A 236 24.57 16.85 -5.81
CA ILE A 236 24.10 18.22 -5.57
C ILE A 236 22.64 18.20 -5.09
N ILE A 237 22.39 18.87 -3.97
CA ILE A 237 21.04 19.14 -3.45
C ILE A 237 20.78 20.65 -3.57
N ARG A 238 19.62 21.04 -4.10
CA ARG A 238 19.19 22.45 -4.19
C ARG A 238 17.94 22.67 -3.34
N LEU A 239 17.90 23.77 -2.61
CA LEU A 239 16.75 24.17 -1.80
C LEU A 239 15.92 25.18 -2.58
N TYR A 240 14.60 24.97 -2.65
CA TYR A 240 13.65 25.86 -3.31
C TYR A 240 12.57 26.32 -2.32
N ASP A 241 12.01 27.51 -2.54
CA ASP A 241 10.71 27.87 -1.96
C ASP A 241 9.61 27.21 -2.78
N GLY A 242 8.84 26.30 -2.18
CA GLY A 242 7.72 25.62 -2.84
C GLY A 242 6.62 26.55 -3.34
N ARG A 243 6.54 27.80 -2.86
CA ARG A 243 5.63 28.85 -3.33
C ARG A 243 6.35 30.00 -4.07
N GLY A 244 7.67 29.89 -4.24
CA GLY A 244 8.52 30.92 -4.83
C GLY A 244 8.82 30.71 -6.30
N ASN A 245 9.88 31.37 -6.76
CA ASN A 245 10.33 31.37 -8.16
C ASN A 245 11.15 30.11 -8.52
N GLU A 246 11.39 29.91 -9.81
CA GLU A 246 12.22 28.80 -10.37
C GLU A 246 13.71 28.84 -9.96
N GLN A 247 14.14 29.81 -9.15
CA GLN A 247 15.52 29.92 -8.67
C GLN A 247 15.69 29.17 -7.34
N PRO A 248 16.78 28.41 -7.15
CA PRO A 248 17.10 27.85 -5.85
C PRO A 248 17.41 28.97 -4.86
N LEU A 249 16.98 28.79 -3.61
CA LEU A 249 17.42 29.58 -2.46
C LEU A 249 18.91 29.31 -2.20
N GLU A 250 19.28 28.02 -2.16
CA GLU A 250 20.62 27.56 -1.78
C GLU A 250 21.02 26.29 -2.56
N THR A 251 22.32 26.04 -2.68
CA THR A 251 22.88 24.87 -3.40
C THR A 251 23.99 24.20 -2.59
N LEU A 252 23.79 22.93 -2.27
CA LEU A 252 24.68 22.09 -1.49
C LEU A 252 25.48 21.19 -2.43
N ASP A 253 26.75 21.54 -2.66
CA ASP A 253 27.67 20.88 -3.60
C ASP A 253 28.68 19.93 -2.95
N LYS A 254 28.87 20.05 -1.62
CA LYS A 254 29.94 19.37 -0.85
C LYS A 254 29.48 18.23 0.04
N LEU A 255 28.16 18.07 0.24
CA LEU A 255 27.61 17.12 1.21
C LEU A 255 27.80 15.65 0.77
N HIS A 256 27.42 15.34 -0.47
CA HIS A 256 27.53 14.00 -1.05
C HIS A 256 28.46 14.00 -2.27
N ARG A 257 29.17 12.88 -2.46
CA ARG A 257 30.02 12.67 -3.65
C ARG A 257 29.31 11.88 -4.76
N PHE A 258 28.34 11.05 -4.40
CA PHE A 258 27.54 10.24 -5.31
C PHE A 258 26.10 10.79 -5.38
N PRO A 259 25.29 10.38 -6.37
CA PRO A 259 23.93 10.89 -6.51
C PRO A 259 23.06 10.58 -5.29
N VAL A 260 22.29 11.58 -4.85
CA VAL A 260 21.42 11.47 -3.66
C VAL A 260 20.04 11.02 -4.08
N HIS A 261 19.70 9.76 -3.86
CA HIS A 261 18.46 9.14 -4.32
C HIS A 261 17.37 9.04 -3.26
N VAL A 262 17.67 9.31 -1.98
CA VAL A 262 16.67 9.33 -0.90
C VAL A 262 16.99 10.38 0.17
N MET A 263 15.96 11.07 0.66
CA MET A 263 16.05 12.12 1.70
C MET A 263 14.80 12.11 2.59
N THR A 264 14.95 12.38 3.88
CA THR A 264 13.84 12.50 4.85
C THR A 264 14.15 13.58 5.89
N TYR A 265 13.14 14.25 6.47
CA TYR A 265 13.33 15.37 7.39
C TYR A 265 12.64 15.17 8.74
N SER A 266 13.39 15.36 9.83
CA SER A 266 12.88 15.38 11.19
C SER A 266 12.56 16.80 11.64
N ASP A 267 11.27 17.16 11.54
CA ASP A 267 10.66 18.36 12.15
C ASP A 267 10.92 18.48 13.67
N ARG A 268 11.25 17.37 14.35
CA ARG A 268 11.59 17.36 15.78
C ARG A 268 13.01 17.85 16.08
N TYR A 269 13.98 17.47 15.23
CA TYR A 269 15.41 17.75 15.45
C TYR A 269 15.98 18.79 14.46
N ASP A 270 15.13 19.31 13.57
CA ASP A 270 15.49 20.23 12.48
C ASP A 270 16.60 19.69 11.56
N CYS A 271 16.52 18.40 11.26
CA CYS A 271 17.60 17.64 10.63
C CYS A 271 17.06 16.81 9.47
N VAL A 272 17.68 16.98 8.32
CA VAL A 272 17.54 16.09 7.16
C VAL A 272 18.50 14.91 7.33
N VAL A 273 18.05 13.74 6.89
CA VAL A 273 18.87 12.55 6.67
C VAL A 273 18.79 12.21 5.20
N SER A 274 19.92 12.24 4.51
CA SER A 274 20.04 11.93 3.08
C SER A 274 20.98 10.76 2.85
N ALA A 275 20.76 9.98 1.79
CA ALA A 275 21.68 8.92 1.40
C ALA A 275 21.97 8.93 -0.10
N ASP A 276 23.17 8.47 -0.45
CA ASP A 276 23.64 8.38 -1.84
C ASP A 276 23.79 6.94 -2.36
N GLU A 277 23.88 6.82 -3.67
CA GLU A 277 24.14 5.58 -4.40
C GLU A 277 25.51 4.95 -4.04
N GLY A 278 26.39 5.69 -3.35
CA GLY A 278 27.66 5.21 -2.81
C GLY A 278 27.54 4.51 -1.45
N GLY A 279 26.34 4.45 -0.87
CA GLY A 279 26.08 3.85 0.44
C GLY A 279 26.51 4.73 1.61
N PHE A 280 26.64 6.05 1.44
CA PHE A 280 26.81 6.98 2.56
C PHE A 280 25.46 7.58 2.97
N VAL A 281 25.18 7.60 4.28
CA VAL A 281 24.05 8.34 4.89
C VAL A 281 24.61 9.57 5.61
N GLU A 282 24.20 10.78 5.24
CA GLU A 282 24.61 12.05 5.88
C GLU A 282 23.46 12.72 6.66
N TYR A 283 23.83 13.54 7.65
CA TYR A 283 22.91 14.28 8.53
C TYR A 283 23.25 15.77 8.44
N TRP A 284 22.24 16.61 8.16
CA TRP A 284 22.42 18.05 7.98
C TRP A 284 21.17 18.85 8.36
N GLN A 285 21.35 20.05 8.92
CA GLN A 285 20.25 20.99 9.15
C GLN A 285 19.93 21.81 7.88
N PRO A 286 18.68 22.22 7.62
CA PRO A 286 18.29 22.98 6.41
C PRO A 286 18.65 24.48 6.45
N SER A 287 19.59 24.86 7.32
CA SER A 287 20.07 26.23 7.53
C SER A 287 21.60 26.26 7.53
N GLU A 288 22.20 27.38 7.12
CA GLU A 288 23.66 27.55 7.16
C GLU A 288 24.24 27.17 8.53
N PRO A 289 25.37 26.43 8.61
CA PRO A 289 26.26 26.04 7.51
C PRO A 289 25.93 24.69 6.83
N PHE A 290 24.70 24.16 6.99
CA PHE A 290 24.27 22.84 6.48
C PHE A 290 25.08 21.65 7.01
N GLU A 291 25.62 21.81 8.22
CA GLU A 291 26.31 20.75 8.97
C GLU A 291 25.34 19.97 9.88
N LEU A 292 25.89 18.97 10.57
CA LEU A 292 25.22 18.24 11.65
C LEU A 292 24.64 19.21 12.72
N PRO A 293 23.37 19.07 13.16
CA PRO A 293 22.75 19.99 14.12
C PRO A 293 23.40 19.94 15.52
N LYS A 294 24.32 20.86 15.79
CA LYS A 294 25.07 20.99 17.07
C LYS A 294 24.19 21.31 18.29
N ASN A 295 22.93 21.68 18.06
CA ASN A 295 21.95 22.04 19.11
C ASN A 295 21.15 20.85 19.64
N VAL A 296 21.33 19.64 19.09
CA VAL A 296 20.57 18.44 19.48
C VAL A 296 21.38 17.60 20.48
N HIS A 297 21.00 17.66 21.76
CA HIS A 297 21.65 16.86 22.79
C HIS A 297 21.47 15.36 22.55
N GLY A 298 22.56 14.60 22.71
CA GLY A 298 22.60 13.16 22.46
C GLY A 298 22.92 12.77 21.01
N LEU A 299 23.04 13.73 20.09
CA LEU A 299 23.54 13.49 18.74
C LEU A 299 25.04 13.15 18.79
N TRP A 300 25.48 12.17 17.98
CA TRP A 300 26.89 11.77 17.85
C TRP A 300 27.79 12.94 17.41
N SER A 301 29.09 12.91 17.74
CA SER A 301 30.04 13.98 17.39
C SER A 301 31.00 13.58 16.28
N TYR A 302 31.35 12.30 16.18
CA TYR A 302 32.18 11.75 15.12
C TYR A 302 31.46 10.61 14.42
N LYS A 303 31.43 10.63 13.08
CA LYS A 303 30.72 9.61 12.29
C LYS A 303 31.28 8.18 12.47
N SER A 304 32.51 8.05 12.97
CA SER A 304 33.12 6.79 13.42
C SER A 304 32.47 6.17 14.66
N GLU A 305 31.64 6.91 15.40
CA GLU A 305 30.85 6.44 16.54
C GLU A 305 29.54 5.76 16.10
N THR A 306 29.25 5.78 14.79
CA THR A 306 27.96 5.41 14.18
C THR A 306 28.08 4.23 13.22
N ASP A 307 26.95 3.55 13.00
CA ASP A 307 26.86 2.45 12.02
C ASP A 307 26.40 2.92 10.64
N LEU A 308 26.36 4.23 10.39
CA LEU A 308 25.91 4.84 9.13
C LEU A 308 26.76 4.45 7.90
N TYR A 309 27.96 3.91 8.13
CA TYR A 309 28.83 3.35 7.09
C TYR A 309 28.48 1.90 6.70
N GLU A 310 27.55 1.23 7.39
CA GLU A 310 27.28 -0.20 7.17
C GLU A 310 26.82 -0.52 5.75
N PHE A 311 25.98 0.34 5.15
CA PHE A 311 25.58 0.25 3.73
C PHE A 311 26.77 0.15 2.78
N LYS A 312 27.76 1.04 2.97
CA LYS A 312 29.01 1.01 2.20
C LYS A 312 29.88 -0.23 2.50
N LYS A 313 29.88 -0.76 3.73
CA LYS A 313 30.55 -2.04 4.05
C LYS A 313 29.89 -3.22 3.31
N SER A 314 28.56 -3.29 3.33
CA SER A 314 27.75 -4.33 2.68
C SER A 314 27.58 -4.13 1.16
N LYS A 315 28.04 -2.99 0.62
CA LYS A 315 27.83 -2.56 -0.79
C LYS A 315 26.35 -2.52 -1.20
N SER A 316 25.49 -2.11 -0.27
CA SER A 316 24.05 -1.93 -0.49
C SER A 316 23.66 -0.47 -0.41
N THR A 317 22.56 -0.11 -1.07
CA THR A 317 21.97 1.22 -1.03
C THR A 317 20.61 1.16 -0.33
N PRO A 318 20.26 2.13 0.55
CA PRO A 318 18.95 2.16 1.19
C PRO A 318 17.90 2.67 0.19
N THR A 319 16.82 1.92 -0.04
CA THR A 319 15.72 2.34 -0.94
C THR A 319 14.79 3.35 -0.28
N CYS A 320 14.66 3.31 1.05
CA CYS A 320 13.87 4.25 1.83
C CYS A 320 14.58 4.69 3.11
N ILE A 321 14.20 5.86 3.64
CA ILE A 321 14.54 6.29 5.01
C ILE A 321 13.26 6.82 5.67
N THR A 322 12.61 5.99 6.48
CA THR A 322 11.34 6.33 7.12
C THR A 322 11.55 6.56 8.61
N LEU A 323 11.28 7.79 9.06
CA LEU A 323 11.34 8.17 10.47
C LEU A 323 10.16 7.55 11.24
N SER A 324 10.42 7.15 12.48
CA SER A 324 9.38 6.85 13.48
C SER A 324 8.54 8.08 13.82
N PRO A 325 7.30 7.95 14.33
CA PRO A 325 6.41 9.09 14.59
C PRO A 325 6.97 10.12 15.59
N ASP A 326 7.82 9.68 16.53
CA ASP A 326 8.52 10.52 17.49
C ASP A 326 9.96 10.89 17.06
N SER A 327 10.37 10.46 15.85
CA SER A 327 11.71 10.57 15.29
C SER A 327 12.84 9.92 16.12
N SER A 328 12.57 9.09 17.13
CA SER A 328 13.62 8.45 17.93
C SER A 328 14.49 7.48 17.14
N HIS A 329 13.88 6.81 16.16
CA HIS A 329 14.50 5.83 15.28
C HIS A 329 14.12 6.08 13.82
N PHE A 330 14.89 5.54 12.89
CA PHE A 330 14.53 5.47 11.47
C PHE A 330 14.76 4.06 10.93
N VAL A 331 13.96 3.67 9.94
CA VAL A 331 14.06 2.38 9.27
C VAL A 331 14.41 2.55 7.80
N THR A 332 15.27 1.64 7.32
CA THR A 332 15.68 1.55 5.92
C THR A 332 15.49 0.12 5.43
N PHE A 333 14.91 -0.05 4.25
CA PHE A 333 15.10 -1.25 3.43
C PHE A 333 16.32 -1.01 2.52
N SER A 334 17.14 -2.03 2.22
CA SER A 334 18.29 -1.89 1.31
C SER A 334 18.40 -3.01 0.27
N LEU A 335 19.05 -2.71 -0.85
CA LEU A 335 19.33 -3.62 -1.96
C LEU A 335 20.83 -3.57 -2.33
N PRO A 336 21.42 -4.67 -2.84
CA PRO A 336 20.82 -5.98 -3.12
C PRO A 336 20.71 -6.90 -1.90
N ASP A 337 21.17 -6.47 -0.73
CA ASP A 337 21.23 -7.32 0.48
C ASP A 337 19.86 -7.67 1.09
N ARG A 338 18.77 -6.97 0.71
CA ARG A 338 17.40 -7.16 1.22
C ARG A 338 17.35 -7.14 2.75
N GLN A 339 18.09 -6.24 3.37
CA GLN A 339 18.06 -6.08 4.82
C GLN A 339 17.15 -4.93 5.24
N ILE A 340 16.39 -5.14 6.32
CA ILE A 340 15.69 -4.06 7.02
C ILE A 340 16.53 -3.71 8.23
N ARG A 341 17.08 -2.49 8.22
CA ARG A 341 17.93 -1.97 9.30
C ARG A 341 17.18 -0.85 10.02
N ILE A 342 17.17 -0.91 11.35
CA ILE A 342 16.63 0.14 12.22
C ILE A 342 17.82 0.78 12.91
N PHE A 343 17.91 2.10 12.84
CA PHE A 343 18.93 2.90 13.50
C PHE A 343 18.29 3.83 14.52
N ASN A 344 18.99 4.12 15.61
CA ASN A 344 18.64 5.21 16.50
C ASN A 344 19.07 6.54 15.88
N PHE A 345 18.17 7.54 15.88
CA PHE A 345 18.41 8.83 15.24
C PHE A 345 19.51 9.63 15.93
N LEU A 346 19.58 9.58 17.26
CA LEU A 346 20.52 10.37 18.06
C LEU A 346 21.91 9.73 18.07
N THR A 347 22.02 8.43 18.33
CA THR A 347 23.35 7.78 18.39
C THR A 347 23.90 7.39 17.01
N GLY A 348 23.08 7.36 15.96
CA GLY A 348 23.47 6.87 14.64
C GLY A 348 23.80 5.37 14.58
N LYS A 349 23.59 4.63 15.68
CA LYS A 349 23.88 3.20 15.78
C LYS A 349 22.72 2.34 15.31
N MET A 350 23.04 1.17 14.77
CA MET A 350 22.06 0.17 14.37
C MET A 350 21.49 -0.52 15.63
N THR A 351 20.16 -0.55 15.76
CA THR A 351 19.46 -1.17 16.90
C THR A 351 18.82 -2.51 16.55
N ARG A 352 18.50 -2.74 15.26
CA ARG A 352 17.96 -4.01 14.74
C ARG A 352 18.40 -4.22 13.29
N ARG A 353 18.59 -5.49 12.93
CA ARG A 353 18.76 -5.97 11.56
C ARG A 353 17.81 -7.16 11.34
N TYR A 354 17.00 -7.10 10.29
CA TYR A 354 16.23 -8.24 9.79
C TYR A 354 16.77 -8.62 8.42
N ASP A 355 16.96 -9.91 8.20
CA ASP A 355 17.47 -10.47 6.95
C ASP A 355 16.29 -11.04 6.14
N GLU A 356 16.03 -10.44 4.98
CA GLU A 356 15.06 -10.92 3.98
C GLU A 356 15.77 -11.30 2.67
N SER A 357 17.06 -11.65 2.76
CA SER A 357 17.83 -12.15 1.61
C SER A 357 17.24 -13.45 1.08
N LEU A 358 17.38 -13.66 -0.24
CA LEU A 358 16.81 -14.82 -0.90
C LEU A 358 17.38 -16.15 -0.36
N ALA A 359 18.63 -16.14 0.12
CA ALA A 359 19.25 -17.29 0.78
C ALA A 359 18.54 -17.62 2.11
N ALA A 360 18.39 -16.64 3.01
CA ALA A 360 17.72 -16.85 4.29
C ALA A 360 16.26 -17.34 4.10
N ILE A 361 15.52 -16.77 3.14
CA ILE A 361 14.15 -17.18 2.84
C ILE A 361 14.10 -18.61 2.24
N GLN A 362 15.06 -18.98 1.37
CA GLN A 362 15.18 -20.34 0.84
C GLN A 362 15.51 -21.37 1.93
N GLU A 363 16.44 -21.06 2.83
CA GLU A 363 16.81 -21.92 3.94
C GLU A 363 15.63 -22.12 4.92
N MET A 364 14.90 -21.05 5.26
CA MET A 364 13.69 -21.15 6.09
C MET A 364 12.58 -21.99 5.44
N GLN A 365 12.37 -21.88 4.13
CA GLN A 365 11.40 -22.71 3.38
C GLN A 365 11.83 -24.18 3.39
N GLN A 366 13.11 -24.49 3.12
CA GLN A 366 13.63 -25.86 3.09
C GLN A 366 13.67 -26.52 4.47
N ALA A 367 14.02 -25.78 5.52
CA ALA A 367 14.01 -26.25 6.91
C ALA A 367 12.58 -26.39 7.49
N GLY A 368 11.54 -25.96 6.76
CA GLY A 368 10.15 -25.98 7.23
C GLY A 368 9.88 -24.99 8.37
N THR A 369 10.70 -23.94 8.49
CA THR A 369 10.69 -22.98 9.61
C THR A 369 10.27 -21.57 9.19
N ALA A 370 10.00 -21.37 7.89
CA ALA A 370 9.32 -20.19 7.37
C ALA A 370 7.96 -19.96 8.05
N ILE A 371 7.66 -18.70 8.33
CA ILE A 371 6.42 -18.25 9.01
C ILE A 371 5.17 -18.67 8.24
N TYR A 372 5.25 -18.71 6.92
CA TYR A 372 4.24 -19.25 6.03
C TYR A 372 4.92 -20.10 4.96
N ARG A 373 4.47 -21.35 4.78
CA ARG A 373 5.01 -22.26 3.78
C ARG A 373 4.18 -22.16 2.51
N VAL A 374 4.78 -21.60 1.47
CA VAL A 374 4.19 -21.52 0.12
C VAL A 374 4.46 -22.84 -0.62
N GLU A 375 3.63 -23.21 -1.60
CA GLU A 375 3.92 -24.33 -2.51
C GLU A 375 5.19 -24.06 -3.32
N ASP A 376 6.05 -25.05 -3.52
CA ASP A 376 7.37 -24.86 -4.12
C ASP A 376 7.31 -24.30 -5.57
N MET A 377 6.24 -24.57 -6.33
CA MET A 377 6.00 -23.95 -7.65
C MET A 377 5.71 -22.45 -7.54
N GLU A 378 4.80 -22.04 -6.65
CA GLU A 378 4.46 -20.63 -6.42
C GLU A 378 5.63 -19.87 -5.78
N PHE A 379 6.34 -20.50 -4.84
CA PHE A 379 7.57 -19.96 -4.27
C PHE A 379 8.62 -19.72 -5.36
N GLY A 380 8.76 -20.64 -6.32
CA GLY A 380 9.60 -20.46 -7.51
C GLY A 380 9.19 -19.27 -8.37
N ARG A 381 7.88 -19.03 -8.57
CA ARG A 381 7.37 -17.84 -9.29
C ARG A 381 7.71 -16.54 -8.55
N ARG A 382 7.43 -16.46 -7.24
CA ARG A 382 7.74 -15.25 -6.44
C ARG A 382 9.25 -14.98 -6.35
N LEU A 383 10.08 -16.02 -6.28
CA LEU A 383 11.54 -15.93 -6.31
C LEU A 383 12.07 -15.41 -7.67
N ALA A 384 11.42 -15.75 -8.79
CA ALA A 384 11.76 -15.20 -10.09
C ALA A 384 11.44 -13.70 -10.18
N VAL A 385 10.29 -13.27 -9.64
CA VAL A 385 9.92 -11.85 -9.55
C VAL A 385 10.92 -11.07 -8.67
N GLU A 386 11.32 -11.61 -7.51
CA GLU A 386 12.35 -11.00 -6.66
C GLU A 386 13.65 -10.69 -7.39
N ARG A 387 14.09 -11.58 -8.30
CA ARG A 387 15.31 -11.37 -9.10
C ARG A 387 15.10 -10.32 -10.19
N GLU A 388 13.90 -10.20 -10.74
CA GLU A 388 13.56 -9.15 -11.71
C GLU A 388 13.55 -7.75 -11.07
N LEU A 389 13.22 -7.63 -9.77
CA LEU A 389 13.25 -6.35 -9.04
C LEU A 389 14.64 -5.73 -8.93
N GLU A 390 15.71 -6.51 -9.05
CA GLU A 390 17.11 -6.06 -8.95
C GLU A 390 17.76 -5.79 -10.30
N LEU A 391 17.18 -6.29 -11.40
CA LEU A 391 17.69 -6.02 -12.74
C LEU A 391 17.24 -4.62 -13.18
N PRO A 392 18.10 -3.85 -13.86
CA PRO A 392 17.66 -2.62 -14.52
C PRO A 392 16.63 -2.99 -15.60
N GLY A 393 15.47 -2.33 -15.56
CA GLY A 393 14.47 -2.41 -16.62
C GLY A 393 14.91 -1.67 -17.89
N PRO A 394 14.05 -1.58 -18.92
CA PRO A 394 14.35 -0.89 -20.17
C PRO A 394 14.78 0.58 -20.01
N ASP A 395 14.39 1.23 -18.92
CA ASP A 395 14.67 2.64 -18.60
C ASP A 395 15.94 2.85 -17.74
N ASP A 396 16.83 1.84 -17.68
CA ASP A 396 17.97 1.73 -16.73
C ASP A 396 17.58 1.80 -15.23
N ARG A 397 16.28 1.72 -14.92
CA ARG A 397 15.72 1.81 -13.57
C ARG A 397 15.57 0.42 -12.94
N VAL A 398 16.17 0.22 -11.76
CA VAL A 398 15.99 -0.98 -10.92
C VAL A 398 14.64 -0.90 -10.17
N PRO A 399 13.62 -1.73 -10.48
CA PRO A 399 12.27 -1.52 -9.94
C PRO A 399 12.15 -1.67 -8.41
N GLY A 400 13.10 -2.37 -7.79
CA GLY A 400 13.25 -2.47 -6.34
C GLY A 400 13.45 -1.13 -5.61
N MET A 401 13.81 -0.04 -6.33
CA MET A 401 13.98 1.29 -5.72
C MET A 401 12.72 1.84 -5.04
N TRP A 402 11.53 1.38 -5.43
CA TRP A 402 10.25 1.82 -4.83
C TRP A 402 9.83 1.01 -3.60
N ILE A 403 10.61 0.02 -3.17
CA ILE A 403 10.36 -0.71 -1.93
C ILE A 403 10.61 0.21 -0.73
N ASN A 404 9.66 0.25 0.21
CA ASN A 404 9.84 0.97 1.47
C ASN A 404 9.50 0.12 2.71
N ALA A 405 9.80 0.67 3.87
CA ALA A 405 9.31 0.20 5.17
C ALA A 405 8.66 1.37 5.91
N VAL A 406 7.59 1.10 6.67
CA VAL A 406 6.83 2.12 7.40
C VAL A 406 6.66 1.74 8.87
N TRP A 407 6.48 2.75 9.73
CA TRP A 407 6.20 2.58 11.16
C TRP A 407 4.70 2.68 11.45
N ASP A 408 4.27 2.08 12.56
CA ASP A 408 2.98 2.37 13.19
C ASP A 408 3.02 3.65 14.05
N GLU A 409 1.85 4.18 14.43
CA GLU A 409 1.67 5.36 15.30
C GLU A 409 2.40 5.27 16.66
N SER A 410 2.65 4.07 17.19
CA SER A 410 3.39 3.86 18.44
C SER A 410 4.91 3.76 18.27
N GLY A 411 5.42 3.63 17.04
CA GLY A 411 6.85 3.38 16.79
C GLY A 411 7.36 2.02 17.30
N SER A 412 6.46 1.07 17.58
CA SER A 412 6.80 -0.26 18.12
C SER A 412 6.77 -1.37 17.06
N PHE A 413 6.11 -1.11 15.93
CA PHE A 413 5.97 -2.04 14.82
C PHE A 413 6.52 -1.42 13.53
N VAL A 414 7.27 -2.22 12.77
CA VAL A 414 7.67 -1.90 11.40
C VAL A 414 6.90 -2.81 10.45
N ILE A 415 6.40 -2.23 9.36
CA ILE A 415 5.67 -2.92 8.30
C ILE A 415 6.47 -2.79 7.00
N TYR A 416 6.78 -3.91 6.35
CA TYR A 416 7.54 -3.94 5.10
C TYR A 416 7.12 -5.10 4.17
N PRO A 417 7.22 -4.96 2.84
CA PRO A 417 6.77 -5.97 1.89
C PRO A 417 7.91 -6.90 1.45
N THR A 418 7.62 -8.21 1.44
CA THR A 418 8.57 -9.30 1.16
C THR A 418 8.05 -10.26 0.09
N LEU A 419 8.87 -11.23 -0.32
CA LEU A 419 8.48 -12.36 -1.18
C LEU A 419 7.20 -13.07 -0.69
N LEU A 420 7.01 -13.19 0.64
CA LEU A 420 5.88 -13.91 1.24
C LEU A 420 4.61 -13.06 1.39
N GLY A 421 4.66 -11.75 1.12
CA GLY A 421 3.62 -10.78 1.50
C GLY A 421 4.17 -9.70 2.43
N ILE A 422 3.29 -8.96 3.09
CA ILE A 422 3.64 -7.81 3.94
C ILE A 422 3.82 -8.26 5.39
N LYS A 423 5.04 -8.19 5.92
CA LYS A 423 5.34 -8.52 7.31
C LYS A 423 5.07 -7.33 8.23
N VAL A 424 4.41 -7.59 9.35
CA VAL A 424 4.28 -6.66 10.50
C VAL A 424 5.15 -7.20 11.64
N VAL A 425 6.18 -6.47 12.03
CA VAL A 425 7.22 -6.93 12.96
C VAL A 425 7.31 -6.04 14.19
N ASN A 426 7.15 -6.62 15.38
CA ASN A 426 7.32 -5.93 16.65
C ASN A 426 8.83 -5.85 17.01
N THR A 427 9.35 -4.63 17.10
CA THR A 427 10.78 -4.34 17.31
C THR A 427 11.25 -4.64 18.74
N VAL A 428 10.32 -4.58 19.70
CA VAL A 428 10.55 -4.83 21.13
C VAL A 428 10.60 -6.32 21.42
N THR A 429 9.69 -7.11 20.84
CA THR A 429 9.62 -8.58 21.06
C THR A 429 10.45 -9.39 20.06
N ASN A 430 10.96 -8.75 18.99
CA ASN A 430 11.70 -9.37 17.87
C ASN A 430 10.92 -10.52 17.21
N ARG A 431 9.67 -10.24 16.80
CA ARG A 431 8.76 -11.23 16.21
C ARG A 431 7.89 -10.62 15.10
N VAL A 432 7.68 -11.41 14.04
CA VAL A 432 6.60 -11.16 13.08
C VAL A 432 5.26 -11.49 13.75
N VAL A 433 4.31 -10.57 13.67
CA VAL A 433 3.04 -10.63 14.42
C VAL A 433 1.84 -10.80 13.48
N ARG A 434 1.94 -10.29 12.24
CA ARG A 434 1.02 -10.54 11.13
C ARG A 434 1.79 -10.64 9.81
N LEU A 435 1.23 -11.36 8.85
CA LEU A 435 1.72 -11.46 7.47
C LEU A 435 0.52 -11.26 6.53
N LEU A 436 0.35 -10.03 6.03
CA LEU A 436 -0.81 -9.64 5.21
C LEU A 436 -0.51 -9.92 3.72
N GLY A 437 -1.52 -10.26 2.93
CA GLY A 437 -1.38 -10.53 1.50
C GLY A 437 -0.62 -11.81 1.19
N LYS A 438 -0.57 -12.78 2.11
CA LYS A 438 0.23 -14.02 1.97
C LYS A 438 -0.25 -14.91 0.82
N ASP A 439 -1.57 -14.98 0.65
CA ASP A 439 -2.28 -15.80 -0.33
C ASP A 439 -2.45 -15.07 -1.68
N GLU A 440 -2.03 -13.81 -1.76
CA GLU A 440 -2.07 -13.00 -2.98
C GLU A 440 -0.85 -13.27 -3.87
N THR A 441 -1.06 -13.33 -5.19
CA THR A 441 0.02 -13.48 -6.18
C THR A 441 0.73 -12.15 -6.51
N VAL A 442 0.38 -11.07 -5.82
CA VAL A 442 0.90 -9.71 -6.07
C VAL A 442 2.14 -9.45 -5.21
N ARG A 443 3.28 -9.14 -5.83
CA ARG A 443 4.43 -8.57 -5.12
C ARG A 443 4.13 -7.10 -4.79
N PHE A 444 3.73 -6.86 -3.55
CA PHE A 444 3.56 -5.54 -2.95
C PHE A 444 4.90 -4.77 -2.90
N MET A 445 4.90 -3.45 -3.11
CA MET A 445 6.12 -2.65 -3.34
C MET A 445 6.23 -1.44 -2.40
N HIS A 446 5.50 -0.35 -2.67
CA HIS A 446 5.46 0.82 -1.80
C HIS A 446 4.29 0.69 -0.81
N LEU A 447 4.50 1.04 0.45
CA LEU A 447 3.50 1.01 1.52
C LEU A 447 3.23 2.41 2.07
N THR A 448 2.00 2.64 2.52
CA THR A 448 1.66 3.74 3.43
C THR A 448 0.52 3.35 4.35
N LEU A 449 0.55 3.83 5.60
CA LEU A 449 -0.34 3.38 6.67
C LEU A 449 -1.20 4.54 7.19
N TYR A 450 -2.46 4.24 7.47
CA TYR A 450 -3.42 5.09 8.16
C TYR A 450 -3.99 4.31 9.35
N GLN A 451 -4.03 4.89 10.54
CA GLN A 451 -4.58 4.24 11.74
C GLN A 451 -5.75 5.00 12.38
N GLY A 452 -6.25 6.06 11.73
CA GLY A 452 -7.40 6.84 12.18
C GLY A 452 -7.07 7.86 13.27
N ALA A 453 -7.30 9.14 13.01
CA ALA A 453 -7.28 10.14 14.07
C ALA A 453 -8.33 9.78 15.15
N PRO A 454 -7.98 9.80 16.45
CA PRO A 454 -8.95 9.49 17.50
C PRO A 454 -10.09 10.51 17.49
N ALA A 455 -11.33 10.03 17.40
CA ALA A 455 -12.52 10.86 17.28
C ALA A 455 -12.65 11.82 18.46
N LYS A 456 -12.34 13.11 18.20
CA LYS A 456 -12.16 14.24 19.13
C LYS A 456 -10.79 14.28 19.83
N LYS A 457 -10.19 15.47 19.82
CA LYS A 457 -8.95 15.85 20.53
C LYS A 457 -9.13 15.94 22.06
N GLY A 458 -9.59 14.85 22.69
CA GLY A 458 -9.48 14.62 24.13
C GLY A 458 -8.26 13.72 24.41
N ARG A 459 -7.52 13.96 25.49
CA ARG A 459 -6.36 13.14 25.87
C ARG A 459 -6.81 11.82 26.54
N THR A 460 -7.46 10.95 25.79
CA THR A 460 -7.69 9.55 26.20
C THR A 460 -6.34 8.87 26.34
N THR A 461 -5.95 8.49 27.56
CA THR A 461 -4.69 7.80 27.80
C THR A 461 -4.77 6.36 27.28
N ALA A 462 -3.63 5.77 26.88
CA ALA A 462 -3.59 4.38 26.42
C ALA A 462 -4.16 3.40 27.48
N ALA A 463 -3.95 3.69 28.77
CA ALA A 463 -4.56 2.93 29.88
C ALA A 463 -6.09 3.07 29.96
N ALA A 464 -6.66 4.22 29.61
CA ALA A 464 -8.11 4.41 29.55
C ALA A 464 -8.71 3.72 28.31
N ALA A 465 -8.03 3.79 27.16
CA ALA A 465 -8.42 3.07 25.94
C ALA A 465 -8.33 1.54 26.11
N ALA A 466 -7.36 1.04 26.89
CA ALA A 466 -7.23 -0.37 27.25
C ALA A 466 -8.23 -0.85 28.32
N SER A 467 -9.13 0.01 28.81
CA SER A 467 -10.18 -0.42 29.75
C SER A 467 -11.37 -1.02 29.01
N ALA A 468 -11.89 -2.15 29.49
CA ALA A 468 -12.98 -2.92 28.85
C ALA A 468 -14.37 -2.27 29.03
N ASN A 469 -14.49 -0.96 28.81
CA ASN A 469 -15.72 -0.19 28.93
C ASN A 469 -16.42 -0.08 27.56
N PRO A 470 -17.62 -0.68 27.35
CA PRO A 470 -18.29 -0.68 26.05
C PRO A 470 -18.52 0.72 25.46
N LEU A 471 -18.80 1.72 26.31
CA LEU A 471 -19.07 3.11 25.89
C LEU A 471 -17.83 3.89 25.43
N LEU A 472 -16.63 3.29 25.58
CA LEU A 472 -15.39 3.75 24.97
C LEU A 472 -15.09 2.97 23.67
N ALA A 473 -15.36 1.66 23.65
CA ALA A 473 -15.14 0.79 22.48
C ALA A 473 -15.91 1.25 21.24
N GLU A 474 -17.19 1.60 21.37
CA GLU A 474 -18.00 2.15 20.26
C GLU A 474 -17.47 3.50 19.72
N LYS A 475 -16.68 4.23 20.52
CA LYS A 475 -16.04 5.50 20.13
C LYS A 475 -14.60 5.33 19.64
N SER A 476 -14.06 4.12 19.69
CA SER A 476 -12.70 3.79 19.24
C SER A 476 -12.68 2.88 18.01
N VAL A 477 -13.79 2.80 17.27
CA VAL A 477 -13.84 2.15 15.95
C VAL A 477 -13.04 2.98 14.95
N ARG A 478 -11.73 2.73 14.90
CA ARG A 478 -10.83 3.16 13.83
C ARG A 478 -10.98 2.17 12.67
N ASP A 479 -10.91 2.66 11.43
CA ASP A 479 -10.62 1.84 10.24
C ASP A 479 -9.12 2.00 9.92
N PRO A 480 -8.24 1.15 10.50
CA PRO A 480 -6.83 1.15 10.14
C PRO A 480 -6.68 0.56 8.75
N THR A 481 -6.09 1.33 7.84
CA THR A 481 -5.91 0.96 6.44
C THR A 481 -4.43 1.02 6.07
N LEU A 482 -3.86 -0.09 5.63
CA LEU A 482 -2.57 -0.12 4.95
C LEU A 482 -2.82 -0.11 3.44
N VAL A 483 -2.19 0.81 2.73
CA VAL A 483 -2.28 0.94 1.27
C VAL A 483 -0.97 0.50 0.65
N SER A 484 -1.03 -0.32 -0.40
CA SER A 484 0.16 -0.82 -1.11
C SER A 484 0.07 -0.72 -2.63
N THR A 485 1.18 -0.39 -3.29
CA THR A 485 1.34 -0.55 -4.75
C THR A 485 1.82 -1.97 -5.10
N GLY A 486 1.52 -2.47 -6.31
CA GLY A 486 1.95 -3.78 -6.78
C GLY A 486 2.94 -3.71 -7.95
N TYR A 487 3.97 -4.57 -7.95
CA TYR A 487 4.93 -4.65 -9.05
C TYR A 487 4.25 -4.95 -10.39
N LYS A 488 4.50 -4.11 -11.40
CA LYS A 488 3.83 -4.15 -12.73
C LYS A 488 2.30 -4.19 -12.66
N ARG A 489 1.68 -3.59 -11.62
CA ARG A 489 0.22 -3.46 -11.51
C ARG A 489 -0.21 -2.00 -11.66
N GLN A 490 -1.17 -1.76 -12.56
CA GLN A 490 -1.91 -0.50 -12.67
C GLN A 490 -2.93 -0.28 -11.53
N ARG A 491 -2.67 -0.87 -10.36
CA ARG A 491 -3.59 -0.91 -9.21
C ARG A 491 -2.83 -0.69 -7.90
N PHE A 492 -3.51 -0.10 -6.94
CA PHE A 492 -3.11 -0.13 -5.53
C PHE A 492 -4.19 -0.81 -4.68
N TYR A 493 -3.76 -1.38 -3.56
CA TYR A 493 -4.51 -2.35 -2.75
C TYR A 493 -4.67 -1.81 -1.32
N LEU A 494 -5.86 -1.96 -0.74
CA LEU A 494 -6.17 -1.59 0.63
C LEU A 494 -6.33 -2.84 1.49
N PHE A 495 -5.58 -2.94 2.58
CA PHE A 495 -5.78 -3.90 3.66
C PHE A 495 -6.43 -3.19 4.84
N THR A 496 -7.52 -3.75 5.38
CA THR A 496 -8.26 -3.22 6.53
C THR A 496 -8.36 -4.29 7.63
N CYS A 497 -9.33 -4.18 8.55
CA CYS A 497 -9.65 -5.24 9.50
C CYS A 497 -10.67 -6.28 8.99
N SER A 498 -11.39 -5.99 7.89
CA SER A 498 -12.42 -6.87 7.31
C SER A 498 -11.85 -7.70 6.15
N GLU A 499 -12.32 -8.94 6.02
CA GLU A 499 -11.99 -9.77 4.85
C GLU A 499 -12.85 -9.33 3.64
N PRO A 500 -12.40 -9.56 2.39
CA PRO A 500 -13.20 -9.23 1.20
C PRO A 500 -14.54 -10.03 1.11
N GLU A 501 -14.69 -11.12 1.87
CA GLU A 501 -15.93 -11.89 1.98
C GLU A 501 -16.99 -11.24 2.90
N ASP A 502 -16.63 -10.26 3.72
CA ASP A 502 -17.57 -9.50 4.54
C ASP A 502 -18.41 -8.49 3.73
N ASP A 503 -17.96 -8.15 2.50
CA ASP A 503 -18.60 -7.11 1.70
C ASP A 503 -19.68 -7.65 0.75
N LYS A 504 -20.90 -7.15 0.95
CA LYS A 504 -22.07 -7.50 0.15
C LYS A 504 -22.06 -6.86 -1.25
N SER A 505 -21.10 -6.00 -1.58
CA SER A 505 -20.95 -5.43 -2.93
C SER A 505 -20.35 -6.38 -3.96
N GLY A 506 -19.79 -7.53 -3.55
CA GLY A 506 -19.26 -8.59 -4.43
C GLY A 506 -17.94 -8.26 -5.13
N ASP A 507 -17.81 -7.07 -5.72
CA ASP A 507 -16.59 -6.63 -6.41
C ASP A 507 -15.57 -6.02 -5.41
N ARG A 508 -14.37 -6.60 -5.40
CA ARG A 508 -13.18 -6.09 -4.69
C ARG A 508 -12.33 -5.16 -5.53
N ASP A 509 -12.45 -5.22 -6.86
CA ASP A 509 -11.41 -4.82 -7.81
C ASP A 509 -11.87 -3.61 -8.66
N ILE A 510 -12.30 -2.56 -7.95
CA ILE A 510 -13.05 -1.40 -8.47
C ILE A 510 -12.45 -0.81 -9.76
N PHE A 511 -13.23 -0.93 -10.84
CA PHE A 511 -12.95 -0.33 -12.14
C PHE A 511 -13.33 1.17 -12.19
N ASN A 512 -12.61 2.00 -11.44
CA ASN A 512 -12.86 3.45 -11.34
C ASN A 512 -12.36 4.28 -12.54
N GLU A 513 -11.70 3.67 -13.53
CA GLU A 513 -11.35 4.32 -14.80
C GLU A 513 -12.03 3.58 -15.95
N ARG A 514 -12.55 4.33 -16.93
CA ARG A 514 -12.91 3.76 -18.23
C ARG A 514 -11.59 3.51 -18.98
N PRO A 515 -11.33 2.28 -19.50
CA PRO A 515 -10.16 2.01 -20.33
C PRO A 515 -10.07 3.06 -21.43
N THR A 516 -8.90 3.69 -21.60
CA THR A 516 -8.78 4.77 -22.58
C THR A 516 -8.95 4.22 -23.99
N ARG A 517 -9.24 5.09 -24.97
CA ARG A 517 -9.44 4.64 -26.34
C ARG A 517 -8.20 3.92 -26.91
N ASP A 518 -7.02 4.26 -26.42
CA ASP A 518 -5.76 3.60 -26.76
C ASP A 518 -5.55 2.27 -26.02
N GLU A 519 -6.12 2.08 -24.83
CA GLU A 519 -6.18 0.77 -24.15
C GLU A 519 -7.28 -0.14 -24.70
N GLN A 520 -8.43 0.41 -25.12
CA GLN A 520 -9.39 -0.33 -25.95
C GLN A 520 -8.75 -0.70 -27.30
N THR A 521 -7.88 0.16 -27.83
CA THR A 521 -7.08 -0.12 -29.03
C THR A 521 -5.86 -1.01 -28.74
N LEU A 522 -5.37 -1.15 -27.51
CA LEU A 522 -4.36 -2.18 -27.16
C LEU A 522 -5.00 -3.51 -26.74
N ALA A 523 -6.26 -3.51 -26.31
CA ALA A 523 -7.07 -4.72 -26.13
C ALA A 523 -7.57 -5.29 -27.47
N SER A 524 -7.81 -4.44 -28.47
CA SER A 524 -8.19 -4.85 -29.84
C SER A 524 -7.07 -4.81 -30.88
N ALA A 525 -5.93 -4.18 -30.56
CA ALA A 525 -4.70 -4.17 -31.36
C ALA A 525 -3.44 -4.24 -30.47
N THR A 526 -3.47 -5.12 -29.47
CA THR A 526 -2.35 -6.04 -29.27
C THR A 526 -2.16 -6.72 -30.63
N PRO A 527 -1.08 -6.44 -31.38
CA PRO A 527 -1.04 -6.83 -32.79
C PRO A 527 -1.04 -8.34 -32.89
N ALA A 528 -2.05 -8.91 -33.56
CA ALA A 528 -2.11 -10.33 -33.84
C ALA A 528 -0.77 -10.78 -34.43
N ILE A 529 -0.13 -11.76 -33.80
CA ILE A 529 1.00 -12.47 -34.40
C ILE A 529 0.44 -13.12 -35.68
N LYS A 530 0.78 -12.55 -36.84
CA LYS A 530 0.41 -13.09 -38.15
C LYS A 530 1.20 -14.38 -38.41
N GLY A 531 0.80 -15.46 -37.72
CA GLY A 531 1.51 -16.73 -37.72
C GLY A 531 1.29 -17.60 -36.48
N GLY A 532 0.04 -17.82 -36.07
CA GLY A 532 -0.32 -18.78 -35.01
C GLY A 532 -1.38 -18.25 -34.02
N PRO A 533 -2.21 -19.12 -33.43
CA PRO A 533 -3.25 -18.70 -32.50
C PRO A 533 -2.68 -18.28 -31.13
N SER A 534 -3.21 -17.17 -30.58
CA SER A 534 -3.08 -16.80 -29.16
C SER A 534 -3.87 -17.79 -28.28
N PRO A 535 -3.70 -17.84 -26.94
CA PRO A 535 -4.16 -18.98 -26.14
C PRO A 535 -5.68 -19.07 -26.11
N VAL A 536 -6.21 -19.94 -26.96
CA VAL A 536 -7.63 -20.24 -27.05
C VAL A 536 -8.02 -21.11 -25.87
N ALA A 537 -9.08 -20.70 -25.17
CA ALA A 537 -9.59 -21.42 -24.01
C ALA A 537 -9.92 -22.88 -24.38
N ASN A 538 -9.55 -23.81 -23.50
CA ASN A 538 -9.75 -25.25 -23.75
C ASN A 538 -10.98 -25.78 -22.99
N ALA A 539 -11.45 -25.05 -21.98
CA ALA A 539 -12.69 -25.33 -21.30
C ALA A 539 -13.48 -24.04 -20.99
N ALA A 540 -14.77 -24.21 -20.69
CA ALA A 540 -15.64 -23.15 -20.20
C ALA A 540 -16.81 -23.76 -19.42
N THR A 541 -17.26 -23.11 -18.36
CA THR A 541 -18.36 -23.59 -17.52
C THR A 541 -19.55 -22.65 -17.65
N ILE A 542 -20.65 -23.18 -18.20
CA ILE A 542 -21.92 -22.46 -18.31
C ILE A 542 -22.69 -22.68 -17.02
N HIS A 543 -22.81 -21.65 -16.20
CA HIS A 543 -23.67 -21.64 -15.03
C HIS A 543 -25.10 -21.38 -15.48
N THR A 544 -26.05 -22.21 -15.05
CA THR A 544 -27.47 -22.04 -15.40
C THR A 544 -28.36 -22.06 -14.17
N THR A 545 -29.61 -21.62 -14.32
CA THR A 545 -30.64 -21.71 -13.27
C THR A 545 -30.96 -23.14 -12.80
N LEU A 546 -30.41 -24.18 -13.46
CA LEU A 546 -30.53 -25.59 -13.06
C LEU A 546 -29.18 -26.25 -12.70
N GLY A 547 -28.07 -25.50 -12.65
CA GLY A 547 -26.72 -25.98 -12.36
C GLY A 547 -25.71 -25.78 -13.49
N ASP A 548 -24.53 -26.37 -13.33
CA ASP A 548 -23.34 -26.03 -14.12
C ASP A 548 -23.00 -27.05 -15.21
N ILE A 549 -22.80 -26.58 -16.44
CA ILE A 549 -22.47 -27.38 -17.62
C ILE A 549 -21.04 -27.07 -18.05
N HIS A 550 -20.13 -28.01 -17.80
CA HIS A 550 -18.70 -27.85 -18.08
C HIS A 550 -18.38 -28.34 -19.49
N LEU A 551 -17.86 -27.45 -20.34
CA LEU A 551 -17.51 -27.71 -21.73
C LEU A 551 -16.02 -27.88 -21.91
N ARG A 552 -15.63 -28.78 -22.82
CA ARG A 552 -14.35 -28.74 -23.52
C ARG A 552 -14.56 -28.09 -24.87
N LEU A 553 -13.70 -27.14 -25.23
CA LEU A 553 -13.73 -26.44 -26.50
C LEU A 553 -12.75 -27.09 -27.50
N PHE A 554 -12.91 -26.83 -28.79
CA PHE A 554 -12.08 -27.37 -29.87
C PHE A 554 -11.34 -26.29 -30.71
N PRO A 555 -10.41 -25.52 -30.10
CA PRO A 555 -9.64 -24.47 -30.75
C PRO A 555 -8.98 -24.80 -32.09
N GLN A 556 -8.55 -26.04 -32.27
CA GLN A 556 -7.72 -26.46 -33.40
C GLN A 556 -8.59 -26.87 -34.61
N GLN A 557 -9.89 -27.07 -34.40
CA GLN A 557 -10.85 -27.56 -35.37
C GLN A 557 -11.88 -26.51 -35.79
N ALA A 558 -12.24 -25.61 -34.87
CA ALA A 558 -13.19 -24.50 -35.11
C ALA A 558 -12.72 -23.22 -34.40
N PRO A 559 -11.56 -22.62 -34.81
CA PRO A 559 -10.99 -21.47 -34.13
C PRO A 559 -11.91 -20.25 -34.08
N LYS A 560 -12.62 -19.90 -35.16
CA LYS A 560 -13.55 -18.75 -35.17
C LYS A 560 -14.75 -18.99 -34.27
N ALA A 561 -15.36 -20.18 -34.31
CA ALA A 561 -16.50 -20.49 -33.45
C ALA A 561 -16.12 -20.49 -31.96
N VAL A 562 -14.95 -21.00 -31.60
CA VAL A 562 -14.44 -20.92 -30.22
C VAL A 562 -14.08 -19.47 -29.84
N GLU A 563 -13.41 -18.70 -30.70
CA GLU A 563 -13.10 -17.29 -30.44
C GLU A 563 -14.36 -16.45 -30.23
N ASN A 564 -15.38 -16.65 -31.06
CA ASN A 564 -16.70 -16.03 -30.95
C ASN A 564 -17.40 -16.38 -29.62
N PHE A 565 -17.49 -17.67 -29.29
CA PHE A 565 -18.09 -18.12 -28.02
C PHE A 565 -17.35 -17.55 -26.80
N VAL A 566 -16.02 -17.60 -26.79
CA VAL A 566 -15.17 -17.07 -25.71
C VAL A 566 -15.28 -15.55 -25.59
N GLY A 567 -15.37 -14.82 -26.70
CA GLY A 567 -15.55 -13.36 -26.70
C GLY A 567 -16.93 -12.95 -26.17
N HIS A 568 -18.00 -13.65 -26.53
CA HIS A 568 -19.34 -13.43 -25.97
C HIS A 568 -19.42 -13.79 -24.48
N ALA A 569 -18.80 -14.89 -24.05
CA ALA A 569 -18.70 -15.27 -22.63
C ALA A 569 -17.98 -14.19 -21.81
N ARG A 570 -16.77 -13.79 -22.23
CA ARG A 570 -15.94 -12.78 -21.54
C ARG A 570 -16.51 -11.35 -21.57
N SER A 571 -17.51 -11.07 -22.39
CA SER A 571 -18.19 -9.78 -22.46
C SER A 571 -19.56 -9.75 -21.75
N GLY A 572 -19.96 -10.87 -21.10
CA GLY A 572 -21.27 -10.97 -20.46
C GLY A 572 -22.45 -11.06 -21.44
N TYR A 573 -22.20 -11.32 -22.73
CA TYR A 573 -23.26 -11.34 -23.75
C TYR A 573 -24.32 -12.42 -23.51
N PHE A 574 -23.93 -13.52 -22.85
CA PHE A 574 -24.83 -14.61 -22.50
C PHE A 574 -25.50 -14.44 -21.11
N GLU A 575 -25.21 -13.37 -20.37
CA GLU A 575 -25.74 -13.15 -19.02
C GLU A 575 -27.26 -12.93 -19.07
N GLY A 576 -28.03 -13.80 -18.40
CA GLY A 576 -29.50 -13.79 -18.43
C GLY A 576 -30.15 -14.34 -19.71
N VAL A 577 -29.37 -14.76 -20.72
CA VAL A 577 -29.89 -15.34 -21.96
C VAL A 577 -30.60 -16.67 -21.71
N ILE A 578 -31.76 -16.87 -22.36
CA ILE A 578 -32.64 -18.02 -22.10
C ILE A 578 -32.41 -19.17 -23.08
N PHE A 579 -32.66 -20.39 -22.60
CA PHE A 579 -32.85 -21.56 -23.47
C PHE A 579 -34.21 -21.46 -24.16
N HIS A 580 -34.27 -20.67 -25.24
CA HIS A 580 -35.50 -20.35 -25.95
C HIS A 580 -36.10 -21.56 -26.70
N ARG A 581 -35.32 -22.63 -26.89
CA ARG A 581 -35.78 -23.84 -27.58
C ARG A 581 -35.16 -25.11 -27.01
N VAL A 582 -36.01 -26.09 -26.66
CA VAL A 582 -35.65 -27.35 -26.02
C VAL A 582 -36.44 -28.48 -26.69
N ILE A 583 -35.76 -29.40 -27.37
CA ILE A 583 -36.40 -30.54 -28.05
C ILE A 583 -35.92 -31.85 -27.41
N PRO A 584 -36.79 -32.55 -26.65
CA PRO A 584 -36.46 -33.83 -26.04
C PRO A 584 -35.96 -34.86 -27.05
N LYS A 585 -34.85 -35.52 -26.72
CA LYS A 585 -34.11 -36.49 -27.54
C LYS A 585 -33.53 -35.93 -28.84
N PHE A 586 -33.27 -34.62 -28.88
CA PHE A 586 -32.57 -33.97 -29.99
C PHE A 586 -31.49 -32.99 -29.50
N MET A 587 -31.89 -31.79 -29.03
CA MET A 587 -30.96 -30.75 -28.58
C MET A 587 -31.64 -29.70 -27.69
N ILE A 588 -30.81 -28.91 -27.01
CA ILE A 588 -31.18 -27.67 -26.31
C ILE A 588 -30.43 -26.49 -26.94
N GLN A 589 -31.11 -25.38 -27.24
CA GLN A 589 -30.59 -24.22 -27.98
C GLN A 589 -30.74 -22.93 -27.18
N THR A 590 -29.72 -22.06 -27.29
CA THR A 590 -29.56 -20.82 -26.53
C THR A 590 -28.68 -19.83 -27.31
N GLY A 591 -28.31 -18.71 -26.70
CA GLY A 591 -27.41 -17.71 -27.29
C GLY A 591 -28.09 -16.61 -28.12
N ASP A 592 -29.41 -16.48 -28.04
CA ASP A 592 -30.19 -15.37 -28.59
C ASP A 592 -30.65 -14.41 -27.47
N PRO A 593 -30.18 -13.14 -27.45
CA PRO A 593 -30.62 -12.14 -26.47
C PRO A 593 -32.11 -11.78 -26.53
N LEU A 594 -32.81 -12.01 -27.64
CA LEU A 594 -34.25 -11.75 -27.77
C LEU A 594 -35.09 -12.92 -27.21
N GLY A 595 -34.52 -14.12 -27.19
CA GLY A 595 -35.18 -15.32 -26.68
C GLY A 595 -36.33 -15.82 -27.56
N ASP A 596 -36.32 -15.52 -28.86
CA ASP A 596 -37.30 -15.95 -29.85
C ASP A 596 -36.70 -16.77 -31.01
N GLY A 597 -35.36 -16.86 -31.08
CA GLY A 597 -34.60 -17.59 -32.09
C GLY A 597 -34.22 -16.76 -33.32
N THR A 598 -34.61 -15.48 -33.40
CA THR A 598 -34.34 -14.60 -34.55
C THR A 598 -33.18 -13.63 -34.33
N GLY A 599 -32.76 -13.38 -33.09
CA GLY A 599 -31.64 -12.51 -32.76
C GLY A 599 -30.29 -13.24 -32.61
N GLY A 600 -29.26 -12.45 -32.32
CA GLY A 600 -27.89 -12.92 -32.08
C GLY A 600 -26.92 -12.54 -33.18
N GLU A 601 -25.90 -11.75 -32.83
CA GLU A 601 -24.83 -11.29 -33.73
C GLU A 601 -23.48 -11.81 -33.21
N SER A 602 -22.50 -12.05 -34.09
CA SER A 602 -21.15 -12.47 -33.69
C SER A 602 -20.37 -11.34 -33.00
N ILE A 603 -19.24 -11.66 -32.37
CA ILE A 603 -18.31 -10.67 -31.81
C ILE A 603 -17.76 -9.67 -32.85
N TRP A 604 -17.90 -9.97 -34.15
CA TRP A 604 -17.48 -9.11 -35.25
C TRP A 604 -18.62 -8.26 -35.85
N GLY A 605 -19.85 -8.36 -35.32
CA GLY A 605 -21.02 -7.60 -35.79
C GLY A 605 -21.52 -8.00 -37.19
N HIS A 606 -21.20 -9.22 -37.63
CA HIS A 606 -21.70 -9.82 -38.89
C HIS A 606 -21.62 -11.35 -38.83
N GLU A 607 -22.34 -12.04 -39.71
CA GLU A 607 -22.30 -13.51 -39.82
C GLU A 607 -20.90 -14.03 -40.23
N PHE A 608 -20.51 -15.21 -39.73
CA PHE A 608 -19.23 -15.84 -40.08
C PHE A 608 -19.34 -17.26 -40.67
N GLU A 609 -18.28 -17.67 -41.37
CA GLU A 609 -18.18 -18.93 -42.12
C GLU A 609 -18.30 -20.20 -41.28
N ASP A 610 -18.68 -21.31 -41.91
CA ASP A 610 -18.73 -22.62 -41.24
C ASP A 610 -17.35 -23.30 -41.19
N GLU A 611 -16.98 -23.80 -40.01
CA GLU A 611 -15.72 -24.51 -39.78
C GLU A 611 -16.01 -26.01 -39.63
N PHE A 612 -15.63 -26.81 -40.64
CA PHE A 612 -15.86 -28.25 -40.66
C PHE A 612 -14.56 -29.05 -40.61
N SER A 613 -14.34 -29.77 -39.50
CA SER A 613 -13.28 -30.78 -39.38
C SER A 613 -13.83 -32.19 -39.67
N ASP A 614 -13.04 -33.06 -40.32
CA ASP A 614 -13.39 -34.47 -40.52
C ASP A 614 -13.21 -35.34 -39.25
N ASP A 615 -12.55 -34.80 -38.21
CA ASP A 615 -12.37 -35.43 -36.89
C ASP A 615 -13.57 -35.21 -35.96
N LEU A 616 -14.33 -34.11 -36.15
CA LEU A 616 -15.48 -33.75 -35.32
C LEU A 616 -16.79 -34.13 -36.02
N LYS A 617 -17.64 -34.87 -35.32
CA LYS A 617 -18.93 -35.38 -35.82
C LYS A 617 -19.95 -35.39 -34.69
N HIS A 618 -21.23 -35.32 -35.02
CA HIS A 618 -22.33 -35.54 -34.08
C HIS A 618 -22.55 -37.05 -33.82
N ASP A 619 -21.46 -37.83 -33.69
CA ASP A 619 -21.47 -39.28 -33.46
C ASP A 619 -21.96 -39.67 -32.06
N ARG A 620 -22.04 -38.68 -31.14
CA ARG A 620 -22.35 -38.82 -29.72
C ARG A 620 -23.23 -37.68 -29.23
N PRO A 621 -24.04 -37.90 -28.19
CA PRO A 621 -24.69 -36.82 -27.43
C PRO A 621 -23.67 -35.86 -26.83
N TYR A 622 -24.17 -34.73 -26.33
CA TYR A 622 -23.43 -33.67 -25.67
C TYR A 622 -22.39 -32.95 -26.55
N THR A 623 -22.61 -32.97 -27.87
CA THR A 623 -21.81 -32.20 -28.83
C THR A 623 -22.37 -30.78 -28.93
N VAL A 624 -21.50 -29.77 -28.84
CA VAL A 624 -21.85 -28.35 -28.86
C VAL A 624 -21.50 -27.74 -30.21
N SER A 625 -22.50 -27.14 -30.86
CA SER A 625 -22.40 -26.67 -32.24
C SER A 625 -23.13 -25.35 -32.46
N MET A 626 -22.66 -24.56 -33.42
CA MET A 626 -23.28 -23.28 -33.80
C MET A 626 -24.66 -23.49 -34.45
N ALA A 627 -25.64 -22.68 -34.05
CA ALA A 627 -26.91 -22.56 -34.76
C ALA A 627 -26.77 -21.51 -35.87
N ASN A 628 -27.08 -21.90 -37.10
CA ASN A 628 -27.01 -21.06 -38.31
C ASN A 628 -28.35 -21.14 -39.07
N ALA A 629 -28.67 -20.12 -39.85
CA ALA A 629 -29.87 -20.04 -40.70
C ALA A 629 -29.66 -20.68 -42.10
N GLY A 630 -28.42 -21.10 -42.39
CA GLY A 630 -27.92 -21.61 -43.66
C GLY A 630 -26.39 -21.61 -43.68
N PRO A 631 -25.75 -22.04 -44.78
CA PRO A 631 -24.29 -22.11 -44.84
C PRO A 631 -23.63 -20.74 -44.65
N ASN A 632 -22.63 -20.67 -43.76
CA ASN A 632 -21.88 -19.46 -43.40
C ASN A 632 -22.70 -18.35 -42.73
N THR A 633 -23.75 -18.70 -41.99
CA THR A 633 -24.61 -17.74 -41.24
C THR A 633 -24.49 -17.90 -39.72
N ASN A 634 -23.26 -18.06 -39.21
CA ASN A 634 -23.02 -18.22 -37.77
C ASN A 634 -23.06 -16.87 -37.05
N GLY A 635 -23.87 -16.77 -35.99
CA GLY A 635 -23.99 -15.61 -35.10
C GLY A 635 -23.52 -15.94 -33.68
N SER A 636 -24.30 -15.57 -32.66
CA SER A 636 -24.06 -15.93 -31.24
C SER A 636 -24.77 -17.21 -30.79
N GLN A 637 -25.78 -17.69 -31.53
CA GLN A 637 -26.61 -18.82 -31.13
C GLN A 637 -25.87 -20.17 -31.23
N PHE A 638 -26.10 -21.05 -30.27
CA PHE A 638 -25.55 -22.41 -30.25
C PHE A 638 -26.51 -23.42 -29.63
N PHE A 639 -26.26 -24.70 -29.89
CA PHE A 639 -27.02 -25.82 -29.31
C PHE A 639 -26.11 -26.93 -28.77
N ILE A 640 -26.63 -27.68 -27.79
CA ILE A 640 -26.02 -28.87 -27.21
C ILE A 640 -26.91 -30.06 -27.57
N THR A 641 -26.38 -31.09 -28.23
CA THR A 641 -27.17 -32.29 -28.57
C THR A 641 -27.41 -33.18 -27.35
N THR A 642 -28.55 -33.86 -27.29
CA THR A 642 -28.85 -34.88 -26.27
C THR A 642 -28.84 -36.31 -26.83
N THR A 643 -28.68 -36.43 -28.15
CA THR A 643 -28.51 -37.69 -28.87
C THR A 643 -27.40 -37.57 -29.93
N ALA A 644 -27.07 -38.67 -30.61
CA ALA A 644 -26.24 -38.62 -31.82
C ALA A 644 -27.07 -38.11 -33.01
N THR A 645 -26.59 -37.09 -33.73
CA THR A 645 -27.33 -36.42 -34.80
C THR A 645 -26.52 -36.29 -36.12
N PRO A 646 -26.04 -37.39 -36.74
CA PRO A 646 -25.09 -37.31 -37.87
C PRO A 646 -25.59 -36.57 -39.12
N TRP A 647 -26.90 -36.31 -39.24
CA TRP A 647 -27.47 -35.49 -40.31
C TRP A 647 -27.17 -33.98 -40.17
N LEU A 648 -26.53 -33.56 -39.07
CA LEU A 648 -26.02 -32.21 -38.83
C LEU A 648 -24.52 -32.07 -39.18
N ASP A 649 -23.82 -33.19 -39.46
CA ASP A 649 -22.42 -33.17 -39.88
C ASP A 649 -22.26 -32.39 -41.20
N LYS A 650 -21.24 -31.53 -41.26
CA LYS A 650 -20.96 -30.61 -42.36
C LYS A 650 -22.15 -29.68 -42.72
N LYS A 651 -22.94 -29.30 -41.71
CA LYS A 651 -23.95 -28.23 -41.75
C LYS A 651 -23.82 -27.26 -40.58
N HIS A 652 -23.47 -27.76 -39.40
CA HIS A 652 -23.26 -26.96 -38.19
C HIS A 652 -21.81 -27.13 -37.70
N THR A 653 -21.17 -26.01 -37.39
CA THR A 653 -19.81 -25.96 -36.86
C THR A 653 -19.76 -26.53 -35.45
N ILE A 654 -19.05 -27.65 -35.25
CA ILE A 654 -18.83 -28.25 -33.93
C ILE A 654 -17.64 -27.56 -33.26
N PHE A 655 -17.86 -26.89 -32.13
CA PHE A 655 -16.83 -26.12 -31.43
C PHE A 655 -16.57 -26.59 -29.99
N GLY A 656 -17.36 -27.53 -29.46
CA GLY A 656 -17.12 -28.10 -28.14
C GLY A 656 -17.90 -29.39 -27.83
N ARG A 657 -17.69 -29.93 -26.63
CA ARG A 657 -18.41 -31.07 -26.04
C ARG A 657 -18.51 -30.92 -24.52
N VAL A 658 -19.62 -31.33 -23.92
CA VAL A 658 -19.78 -31.34 -22.45
C VAL A 658 -18.89 -32.44 -21.84
N LEU A 659 -18.19 -32.13 -20.74
CA LEU A 659 -17.42 -33.08 -19.92
C LEU A 659 -18.20 -33.49 -18.65
N SER A 660 -18.76 -32.53 -17.93
CA SER A 660 -19.51 -32.71 -16.68
C SER A 660 -20.71 -31.75 -16.64
N GLY A 661 -21.71 -32.06 -15.79
CA GLY A 661 -23.04 -31.41 -15.87
C GLY A 661 -24.01 -32.09 -16.85
N LEU A 662 -23.75 -33.34 -17.26
CA LEU A 662 -24.63 -34.11 -18.15
C LEU A 662 -26.05 -34.25 -17.59
N GLU A 663 -26.17 -34.35 -16.26
CA GLU A 663 -27.43 -34.36 -15.53
C GLU A 663 -28.19 -33.03 -15.61
N VAL A 664 -27.49 -31.89 -15.68
CA VAL A 664 -28.09 -30.56 -15.91
C VAL A 664 -28.61 -30.47 -17.34
N VAL A 665 -27.85 -30.95 -18.34
CA VAL A 665 -28.31 -31.01 -19.74
C VAL A 665 -29.57 -31.87 -19.87
N HIS A 666 -29.62 -33.03 -19.21
CA HIS A 666 -30.82 -33.86 -19.16
C HIS A 666 -31.97 -33.22 -18.34
N ALA A 667 -31.68 -32.44 -17.30
CA ALA A 667 -32.71 -31.71 -16.55
C ALA A 667 -33.37 -30.63 -17.43
N ILE A 668 -32.57 -29.87 -18.18
CA ILE A 668 -33.04 -28.89 -19.18
C ILE A 668 -33.85 -29.61 -20.27
N GLU A 669 -33.38 -30.74 -20.79
CA GLU A 669 -34.08 -31.52 -21.82
C GLU A 669 -35.49 -31.99 -21.40
N ASN A 670 -35.68 -32.32 -20.13
CA ASN A 670 -36.93 -32.92 -19.63
C ASN A 670 -37.94 -31.90 -19.06
N VAL A 671 -37.70 -30.58 -19.20
CA VAL A 671 -38.71 -29.59 -18.81
C VAL A 671 -39.91 -29.59 -19.75
N LYS A 672 -41.03 -29.04 -19.28
CA LYS A 672 -42.24 -28.90 -20.09
C LYS A 672 -42.08 -27.73 -21.05
N THR A 673 -42.24 -28.01 -22.34
CA THR A 673 -42.22 -27.03 -23.42
C THR A 673 -43.61 -26.81 -24.01
N ASP A 674 -43.77 -25.69 -24.71
CA ASP A 674 -45.00 -25.30 -25.40
C ASP A 674 -45.09 -25.90 -26.82
N LYS A 675 -45.89 -25.30 -27.72
CA LYS A 675 -46.03 -25.76 -29.12
C LYS A 675 -44.89 -25.29 -30.05
N MET A 676 -43.99 -24.43 -29.58
CA MET A 676 -42.86 -23.87 -30.30
C MET A 676 -41.52 -24.41 -29.77
N ASP A 677 -41.55 -25.52 -29.02
CA ASP A 677 -40.43 -26.12 -28.29
C ASP A 677 -39.84 -25.20 -27.18
N LYS A 678 -40.54 -24.14 -26.74
CA LYS A 678 -40.03 -23.20 -25.73
C LYS A 678 -40.45 -23.63 -24.31
N PRO A 679 -39.56 -23.64 -23.29
CA PRO A 679 -39.91 -23.94 -21.91
C PRO A 679 -41.02 -23.05 -21.33
N TYR A 680 -41.90 -23.63 -20.49
CA TYR A 680 -42.91 -22.87 -19.74
C TYR A 680 -42.31 -22.05 -18.57
N GLU A 681 -41.17 -22.47 -18.06
CA GLU A 681 -40.39 -21.79 -17.02
C GLU A 681 -39.04 -21.43 -17.64
N ASP A 682 -38.69 -20.14 -17.66
CA ASP A 682 -37.46 -19.68 -18.31
C ASP A 682 -36.21 -20.27 -17.63
N ILE A 683 -35.48 -21.12 -18.34
CA ILE A 683 -34.12 -21.54 -17.95
C ILE A 683 -33.14 -20.51 -18.50
N LYS A 684 -32.27 -19.98 -17.65
CA LYS A 684 -31.34 -18.88 -18.01
C LYS A 684 -29.89 -19.29 -17.77
N ILE A 685 -29.00 -18.76 -18.61
CA ILE A 685 -27.56 -18.71 -18.31
C ILE A 685 -27.35 -17.61 -17.27
N ILE A 686 -26.61 -17.93 -16.20
CA ILE A 686 -26.25 -16.99 -15.14
C ILE A 686 -24.97 -16.27 -15.56
N ASN A 687 -23.90 -17.02 -15.83
CA ASN A 687 -22.62 -16.55 -16.38
C ASN A 687 -21.95 -17.70 -17.16
N ILE A 688 -20.89 -17.38 -17.91
CA ILE A 688 -20.01 -18.39 -18.53
C ILE A 688 -18.56 -18.06 -18.19
N ASP A 689 -17.97 -18.88 -17.33
CA ASP A 689 -16.56 -18.77 -16.95
C ASP A 689 -15.69 -19.53 -17.97
N VAL A 690 -14.48 -19.05 -18.23
CA VAL A 690 -13.65 -19.51 -19.37
C VAL A 690 -12.21 -19.77 -18.95
N GLU A 691 -11.71 -20.98 -19.26
CA GLU A 691 -10.40 -21.53 -18.85
C GLU A 691 -9.35 -21.55 -20.00
#